data_AF-A0A261CUS8-F1
#
_entry.id   AF-A0A261CUS8-F1
#
_cell.length_a   1.000
_cell.length_b   1.000
_cell.length_c   1.000
_cell.angle_alpha   90.00
_cell.angle_beta   90.00
_cell.angle_gamma   90.00
#
_symmetry.space_group_name_H-M   'P 1'
#
loop_
_entity.id
_entity.type
_entity.pdbx_description
1 polymer ?
#
loop_
_entity_poly.entity_id
_entity_poly.type
_entity_poly.pdbx_seq_one_letter_code
_entity_poly.pdbx_strand_id
1 'polypeptide(L)'
;MPSYRLPDGRVPVIVSSDSAELLRTEAAALADYLHRHPEVTIGDVSSMLMRTRVVRRHRAMVLATDSAQLTEALEALAEGVDHADVIAGRGAAAKRTTGFIFPGQGSQRRGMGRLFYDLSPVFRESVEGSNALFQELYDISPLDYLLGEESDEREDIRIVQPALLMQMVALAQMWRSVGVEPATTVGHSQGEIAAAYISGAMSLADAIHVVTSRANLVVEFSPTGYSMAVVAIDRDECEAMLAANSGWAELSVVNSPHILCISGDRGTVIEMVEALTAGGKFAKEIRVDYPAHTSIVAQFRTKLGEAIGDKLENQAFLETDIGCVGGTLGKQVTTDYLLSDYWFWNLRNPVRFDLAVGAAVAGGADTFIEVAEHPTLMLAIGENISVTAPDATIPVIGTSRRSSVDLAEFTKNLATVAVNDTGYRWEALAVADDGAPPLPLRDFPAVQMKATSLWASHLAPGEKPRGAAVSPETAREYPRRVVETWTRLQRRKLGPPRSFLVVEHGGGSGDVAAGLVAAAADHGASATVYESGVTQGAFDSVVVVLPALPSVDLPTAVAELARLFGDPQWLPDVARGAAECWLVTVGGESVLPDDELPQLFGAGAAAGFRCLAAEFPTTVFRHLDLPADAPASTVVGALHTAVESDLALRGGKIYAKRLVYAEPDASAADSRPATENLGHVVIVGGTGKLGLEFCEHYVRAGADRITLLSRTGASAAIEPRLRAIRALGDTDIVVASCDVGEESSVLQFAAAHENIPAGVLVHAAVNYVDAGLDDITPEMVTEAASSKVLGIANVLRSFPLTPDCRVLLCSSIAASLGGRGQILYAVTNRLLDILARTLRVQGIDAHALQWGLWSVQGPLDQAAVARVEGAGVVPMRPADALAVAFEGRQRDSIIAAADWVQLHALVSVFGHGSLIAGLVPPSPAPQTPAAATPVVPTGPTTPVIASRELTFSELVVAELNQVMGIEGGDIDRSMPLVALGLDSLQALDFRKRVKAELDRDLPIEAILGGASLDEVVALMDEQSRSRVG
;
A
#
# COMPACT_ATOMS: atom_id res chain seq x y z
N MET A 1 -33.85 -14.86 33.47
CA MET A 1 -33.32 -14.05 32.37
C MET A 1 -31.88 -13.68 32.69
N PRO A 2 -30.97 -13.52 31.73
CA PRO A 2 -29.63 -14.01 31.97
C PRO A 2 -28.86 -13.24 33.04
N SER A 3 -28.31 -13.98 33.99
CA SER A 3 -27.26 -13.47 34.86
C SER A 3 -25.96 -13.44 34.06
N TYR A 4 -25.17 -12.38 34.18
CA TYR A 4 -23.87 -12.32 33.50
C TYR A 4 -22.82 -13.01 34.38
N ARG A 5 -22.00 -13.87 33.77
CA ARG A 5 -20.91 -14.57 34.44
C ARG A 5 -19.66 -14.57 33.59
N LEU A 6 -18.53 -14.41 34.27
CA LEU A 6 -17.22 -14.61 33.69
C LEU A 6 -16.84 -16.10 33.73
N PRO A 7 -15.83 -16.53 32.94
CA PRO A 7 -15.42 -17.93 32.86
C PRO A 7 -15.02 -18.56 34.19
N ASP A 8 -14.49 -17.78 35.13
CA ASP A 8 -14.14 -18.23 36.48
C ASP A 8 -15.29 -18.13 37.50
N GLY A 9 -16.49 -17.79 37.04
CA GLY A 9 -17.70 -17.68 37.86
C GLY A 9 -17.94 -16.32 38.51
N ARG A 10 -17.01 -15.36 38.40
CA ARG A 10 -17.19 -14.00 38.91
C ARG A 10 -18.27 -13.23 38.13
N VAL A 11 -18.85 -12.21 38.77
CA VAL A 11 -19.87 -11.37 38.14
C VAL A 11 -19.20 -10.14 37.51
N PRO A 12 -19.38 -9.88 36.20
CA PRO A 12 -18.81 -8.70 35.56
C PRO A 12 -19.62 -7.45 35.89
N VAL A 13 -18.98 -6.43 36.46
CA VAL A 13 -19.60 -5.10 36.65
C VAL A 13 -18.86 -4.08 35.80
N ILE A 14 -19.55 -3.50 34.81
CA ILE A 14 -18.95 -2.57 33.85
C ILE A 14 -19.24 -1.13 34.28
N VAL A 15 -18.16 -0.39 34.51
CA VAL A 15 -18.21 1.06 34.71
C VAL A 15 -17.76 1.71 33.40
N SER A 16 -18.54 2.65 32.86
CA SER A 16 -18.16 3.33 31.62
C SER A 16 -18.64 4.77 31.53
N SER A 17 -17.86 5.60 30.83
CA SER A 17 -18.10 7.03 30.67
C SER A 17 -17.58 7.58 29.33
N ASP A 18 -17.92 8.83 29.03
CA ASP A 18 -17.47 9.54 27.81
C ASP A 18 -16.10 10.23 28.00
N SER A 19 -15.52 10.19 29.21
CA SER A 19 -14.18 10.72 29.48
C SER A 19 -13.51 10.00 30.65
N ALA A 20 -12.18 9.89 30.63
CA ALA A 20 -11.41 9.25 31.71
C ALA A 20 -11.71 9.85 33.10
N GLU A 21 -11.96 11.16 33.18
CA GLU A 21 -12.32 11.85 34.42
C GLU A 21 -13.66 11.34 34.99
N LEU A 22 -14.69 11.26 34.14
CA LEU A 22 -16.03 10.82 34.54
C LEU A 22 -16.09 9.33 34.91
N LEU A 23 -15.13 8.52 34.46
CA LEU A 23 -15.09 7.09 34.83
C LEU A 23 -14.94 6.91 36.34
N ARG A 24 -14.12 7.75 36.97
CA ARG A 24 -13.91 7.78 38.42
C ARG A 24 -15.15 8.28 39.16
N THR A 25 -15.81 9.30 38.61
CA THR A 25 -17.07 9.82 39.18
C THR A 25 -18.19 8.79 39.13
N GLU A 26 -18.30 8.02 38.05
CA GLU A 26 -19.24 6.90 37.93
C GLU A 26 -18.95 5.83 38.99
N ALA A 27 -17.67 5.45 39.16
CA ALA A 27 -17.28 4.48 40.17
C ALA A 27 -17.64 4.95 41.60
N ALA A 28 -17.37 6.22 41.93
CA ALA A 28 -17.71 6.82 43.21
C ALA A 28 -19.23 6.82 43.46
N ALA A 29 -20.03 7.15 42.45
CA ALA A 29 -21.49 7.17 42.55
C ALA A 29 -22.08 5.76 42.77
N LEU A 30 -21.50 4.74 42.15
CA LEU A 30 -21.89 3.34 42.35
C LEU A 30 -21.47 2.84 43.74
N ALA A 31 -20.27 3.19 44.22
CA ALA A 31 -19.82 2.85 45.56
C ALA A 31 -20.71 3.49 46.64
N ASP A 32 -21.04 4.78 46.53
CA ASP A 32 -21.95 5.47 47.46
C ASP A 32 -23.36 4.86 47.47
N TYR A 33 -23.85 4.44 46.31
CA TYR A 33 -25.14 3.74 46.21
C TYR A 33 -25.10 2.41 46.99
N LEU A 34 -24.06 1.60 46.84
CA LEU A 34 -23.92 0.32 47.55
C LEU A 34 -23.83 0.51 49.07
N HIS A 35 -23.17 1.56 49.55
CA HIS A 35 -23.16 1.90 50.97
C HIS A 35 -24.55 2.23 51.53
N ARG A 36 -25.39 2.90 50.74
CA ARG A 36 -26.76 3.27 51.13
C ARG A 36 -27.75 2.12 51.00
N HIS A 37 -27.43 1.09 50.22
CA HIS A 37 -28.29 -0.03 49.86
C HIS A 37 -27.61 -1.39 50.06
N PRO A 38 -27.26 -1.78 51.31
CA PRO A 38 -26.53 -3.03 51.58
C PRO A 38 -27.32 -4.30 51.22
N GLU A 39 -28.63 -4.20 50.99
CA GLU A 39 -29.48 -5.28 50.50
C GLU A 39 -29.29 -5.62 49.02
N VAL A 40 -28.66 -4.72 48.24
CA VAL A 40 -28.46 -4.89 46.80
C VAL A 40 -27.31 -5.85 46.53
N THR A 41 -27.56 -6.87 45.71
CA THR A 41 -26.54 -7.84 45.35
C THR A 41 -25.70 -7.36 44.17
N ILE A 42 -24.47 -7.88 44.04
CA ILE A 42 -23.64 -7.69 42.85
C ILE A 42 -24.35 -8.08 41.54
N GLY A 43 -25.19 -9.11 41.58
CA GLY A 43 -25.98 -9.55 40.43
C GLY A 43 -27.01 -8.50 39.99
N ASP A 44 -27.65 -7.84 40.96
CA ASP A 44 -28.60 -6.75 40.69
C ASP A 44 -27.90 -5.55 40.04
N VAL A 45 -26.71 -5.18 40.52
CA VAL A 45 -25.92 -4.07 39.95
C VAL A 45 -25.46 -4.39 38.53
N SER A 46 -24.88 -5.57 38.32
CA SER A 46 -24.44 -6.02 36.99
C SER A 46 -25.61 -6.03 35.99
N SER A 47 -26.75 -6.62 36.38
CA SER A 47 -27.96 -6.65 35.55
C SER A 47 -28.52 -5.25 35.28
N MET A 48 -28.56 -4.38 36.29
CA MET A 48 -29.02 -2.99 36.16
C MET A 48 -28.18 -2.23 35.14
N LEU A 49 -26.84 -2.31 35.24
CA LEU A 49 -25.93 -1.62 34.33
C LEU A 49 -26.06 -2.16 32.91
N MET A 50 -25.96 -3.47 32.71
CA MET A 50 -26.02 -4.09 31.37
C MET A 50 -27.35 -3.82 30.64
N ARG A 51 -28.46 -3.74 31.37
CA ARG A 51 -29.80 -3.55 30.77
C ARG A 51 -30.19 -2.10 30.54
N THR A 52 -29.66 -1.17 31.35
CA THR A 52 -30.14 0.22 31.38
C THR A 52 -29.08 1.26 30.99
N ARG A 53 -27.83 0.84 30.80
CA ARG A 53 -26.73 1.72 30.38
C ARG A 53 -26.14 1.27 29.06
N VAL A 54 -25.87 2.24 28.20
CA VAL A 54 -25.01 2.05 27.03
C VAL A 54 -23.56 2.05 27.50
N VAL A 55 -22.77 1.05 27.11
CA VAL A 55 -21.35 0.97 27.45
C VAL A 55 -20.55 1.96 26.60
N ARG A 56 -19.99 2.98 27.24
CA ARG A 56 -19.25 4.09 26.58
C ARG A 56 -17.78 3.78 26.36
N ARG A 57 -17.01 4.71 25.80
CA ARG A 57 -15.63 4.47 25.33
C ARG A 57 -14.60 4.35 26.45
N HIS A 58 -14.72 5.08 27.55
CA HIS A 58 -13.84 4.86 28.70
C HIS A 58 -14.47 3.79 29.58
N ARG A 59 -13.76 2.68 29.79
CA ARG A 59 -14.32 1.46 30.40
C ARG A 59 -13.40 0.92 31.48
N ALA A 60 -14.01 0.40 32.54
CA ALA A 60 -13.38 -0.51 33.48
C ALA A 60 -14.35 -1.64 33.80
N MET A 61 -13.81 -2.83 34.06
CA MET A 61 -14.56 -3.98 34.51
C MET A 61 -14.07 -4.37 35.89
N VAL A 62 -15.01 -4.46 36.84
CA VAL A 62 -14.78 -5.04 38.16
C VAL A 62 -15.13 -6.52 38.12
N LEU A 63 -14.21 -7.36 38.59
CA LEU A 63 -14.29 -8.82 38.64
C LEU A 63 -14.55 -9.27 40.08
N ALA A 64 -15.79 -9.21 40.55
CA ALA A 64 -16.11 -9.45 41.96
C ALA A 64 -16.96 -10.72 42.19
N THR A 65 -16.82 -11.31 43.38
CA THR A 65 -17.59 -12.47 43.88
C THR A 65 -18.73 -12.06 44.79
N ASP A 66 -18.63 -10.91 45.45
CA ASP A 66 -19.65 -10.38 46.38
C ASP A 66 -19.70 -8.84 46.40
N SER A 67 -20.69 -8.30 47.12
CA SER A 67 -20.93 -6.85 47.19
C SER A 67 -19.83 -6.10 47.97
N ALA A 68 -19.12 -6.75 48.90
CA ALA A 68 -18.06 -6.09 49.66
C ALA A 68 -16.83 -5.87 48.78
N GLN A 69 -16.39 -6.91 48.06
CA GLN A 69 -15.31 -6.82 47.08
C GLN A 69 -15.64 -5.86 45.94
N LEU A 70 -16.90 -5.84 45.47
CA LEU A 70 -17.34 -4.86 44.47
C LEU A 70 -17.17 -3.42 44.98
N THR A 71 -17.56 -3.17 46.23
CA THR A 71 -17.50 -1.83 46.81
C THR A 71 -16.05 -1.36 46.94
N GLU A 72 -15.16 -2.19 47.49
CA GLU A 72 -13.72 -1.91 47.60
C GLU A 72 -13.08 -1.62 46.23
N ALA A 73 -13.40 -2.43 45.22
CA ALA A 73 -12.88 -2.25 43.88
C ALA A 73 -13.39 -0.96 43.19
N LEU A 74 -14.65 -0.58 43.43
CA LEU A 74 -15.21 0.68 42.92
C LEU A 74 -14.60 1.90 43.61
N GLU A 75 -14.31 1.82 44.91
CA GLU A 75 -13.60 2.86 45.66
C GLU A 75 -12.18 3.04 45.13
N ALA A 76 -11.44 1.95 44.94
CA ALA A 76 -10.10 2.00 44.33
C ALA A 76 -10.14 2.63 42.92
N LEU A 77 -11.12 2.25 42.09
CA LEU A 77 -11.32 2.84 40.77
C LEU A 77 -11.66 4.35 40.85
N ALA A 78 -12.46 4.76 41.83
CA ALA A 78 -12.80 6.17 42.06
C ALA A 78 -11.58 7.00 42.47
N GLU A 79 -10.71 6.44 43.30
CA GLU A 79 -9.45 7.08 43.74
C GLU A 79 -8.37 7.06 42.65
N GLY A 80 -8.51 6.19 41.64
CA GLY A 80 -7.52 5.97 40.60
C GLY A 80 -6.32 5.15 41.08
N VAL A 81 -6.57 4.22 42.00
CA VAL A 81 -5.59 3.28 42.55
C VAL A 81 -5.77 1.92 41.89
N ASP A 82 -4.66 1.26 41.55
CA ASP A 82 -4.68 -0.09 40.97
C ASP A 82 -5.28 -1.10 41.96
N HIS A 83 -6.18 -1.96 41.48
CA HIS A 83 -6.83 -2.99 42.28
C HIS A 83 -6.83 -4.33 41.53
N ALA A 84 -6.58 -5.44 42.24
CA ALA A 84 -6.38 -6.76 41.62
C ALA A 84 -7.59 -7.29 40.83
N ASP A 85 -8.79 -6.81 41.19
CA ASP A 85 -10.07 -7.16 40.58
C ASP A 85 -10.62 -6.09 39.64
N VAL A 86 -9.85 -5.04 39.33
CA VAL A 86 -10.25 -3.98 38.39
C VAL A 86 -9.39 -4.06 37.14
N ILE A 87 -10.04 -4.24 35.99
CA ILE A 87 -9.39 -4.17 34.68
C ILE A 87 -9.88 -2.90 33.98
N ALA A 88 -9.03 -1.88 33.94
CA ALA A 88 -9.32 -0.62 33.26
C ALA A 88 -8.75 -0.60 31.83
N GLY A 89 -9.49 0.00 30.90
CA GLY A 89 -9.00 0.27 29.55
C GLY A 89 -7.82 1.25 29.57
N ARG A 90 -6.87 1.09 28.65
CA ARG A 90 -5.66 1.95 28.57
C ARG A 90 -5.96 3.37 28.03
N GLY A 91 -7.19 3.59 27.56
CA GLY A 91 -7.64 4.84 26.97
C GLY A 91 -9.11 4.74 26.56
N ALA A 92 -9.53 5.56 25.59
CA ALA A 92 -10.83 5.37 24.96
C ALA A 92 -10.80 4.09 24.12
N ALA A 93 -11.75 3.19 24.36
CA ALA A 93 -11.96 2.00 23.57
C ALA A 93 -12.23 2.37 22.11
N ALA A 94 -11.71 1.54 21.21
CA ALA A 94 -11.92 1.61 19.76
C ALA A 94 -12.36 0.23 19.26
N LYS A 95 -12.89 0.14 18.04
CA LYS A 95 -13.19 -1.18 17.45
C LYS A 95 -11.88 -1.89 17.18
N ARG A 96 -11.75 -3.14 17.64
CA ARG A 96 -10.53 -3.95 17.48
C ARG A 96 -10.68 -5.00 16.39
N THR A 97 -9.54 -5.35 15.81
CA THR A 97 -9.37 -6.43 14.83
C THR A 97 -8.41 -7.45 15.46
N THR A 98 -8.99 -8.50 16.03
CA THR A 98 -8.23 -9.49 16.81
C THR A 98 -7.61 -10.56 15.90
N GLY A 99 -6.30 -10.79 16.05
CA GLY A 99 -5.57 -11.89 15.45
C GLY A 99 -5.31 -13.02 16.45
N PHE A 100 -5.72 -14.26 16.13
CA PHE A 100 -5.37 -15.43 16.93
C PHE A 100 -4.05 -16.03 16.46
N ILE A 101 -3.09 -16.18 17.36
CA ILE A 101 -1.79 -16.80 17.11
C ILE A 101 -1.81 -18.24 17.64
N PHE A 102 -1.46 -19.18 16.78
CA PHE A 102 -1.37 -20.61 17.11
C PHE A 102 0.11 -21.05 17.11
N PRO A 103 0.69 -21.35 18.27
CA PRO A 103 2.10 -21.70 18.36
C PRO A 103 2.41 -23.10 17.80
N GLY A 104 3.69 -23.34 17.53
CA GLY A 104 4.18 -24.66 17.15
C GLY A 104 4.41 -25.58 18.35
N GLN A 105 5.22 -26.62 18.13
CA GLN A 105 5.72 -27.48 19.20
C GLN A 105 6.77 -26.74 20.05
N GLY A 106 6.72 -26.92 21.37
CA GLY A 106 7.72 -26.38 22.31
C GLY A 106 7.22 -26.14 23.73
N SER A 107 5.91 -25.94 23.93
CA SER A 107 5.29 -25.70 25.25
C SER A 107 4.53 -26.90 25.81
N GLN A 108 4.39 -27.97 25.02
CA GLN A 108 3.61 -29.14 25.41
C GLN A 108 4.08 -29.75 26.72
N ARG A 109 3.12 -30.32 27.44
CA ARG A 109 3.34 -31.14 28.61
C ARG A 109 2.14 -32.05 28.79
N ARG A 110 2.37 -33.21 29.41
CA ARG A 110 1.28 -34.06 29.90
C ARG A 110 0.36 -33.24 30.83
N GLY A 111 -0.96 -33.44 30.69
CA GLY A 111 -1.96 -32.76 31.50
C GLY A 111 -2.13 -31.26 31.22
N MET A 112 -1.68 -30.74 30.07
CA MET A 112 -1.84 -29.32 29.72
C MET A 112 -3.31 -28.89 29.53
N GLY A 113 -4.19 -29.83 29.16
CA GLY A 113 -5.61 -29.53 28.96
C GLY A 113 -6.47 -29.73 30.20
N ARG A 114 -5.94 -30.35 31.26
CA ARG A 114 -6.72 -30.80 32.43
C ARG A 114 -7.51 -29.67 33.08
N LEU A 115 -6.86 -28.53 33.33
CA LEU A 115 -7.49 -27.36 33.96
C LEU A 115 -8.74 -26.90 33.18
N PHE A 116 -8.60 -26.75 31.87
CA PHE A 116 -9.66 -26.26 31.00
C PHE A 116 -10.75 -27.31 30.80
N TYR A 117 -10.37 -28.58 30.71
CA TYR A 117 -11.30 -29.70 30.61
C TYR A 117 -12.21 -29.80 31.86
N ASP A 118 -11.67 -29.57 33.05
CA ASP A 118 -12.44 -29.60 34.30
C ASP A 118 -13.34 -28.37 34.44
N LEU A 119 -12.87 -27.17 34.05
CA LEU A 119 -13.53 -25.90 34.37
C LEU A 119 -14.35 -25.28 33.23
N SER A 120 -14.11 -25.65 31.96
CA SER A 120 -14.81 -25.10 30.80
C SER A 120 -15.59 -26.17 30.04
N PRO A 121 -16.95 -26.13 30.05
CA PRO A 121 -17.78 -27.04 29.27
C PRO A 121 -17.49 -26.99 27.76
N VAL A 122 -17.26 -25.79 27.21
CA VAL A 122 -16.97 -25.59 25.78
C VAL A 122 -15.63 -26.23 25.39
N PHE A 123 -14.61 -26.09 26.24
CA PHE A 123 -13.33 -26.77 26.02
C PHE A 123 -13.51 -28.29 26.00
N ARG A 124 -14.22 -28.81 27.00
CA ARG A 124 -14.50 -30.24 27.15
C ARG A 124 -15.20 -30.81 25.93
N GLU A 125 -16.29 -30.17 25.48
CA GLU A 125 -17.06 -30.59 24.31
C GLU A 125 -16.19 -30.57 23.04
N SER A 126 -15.40 -29.51 22.83
CA SER A 126 -14.50 -29.41 21.68
C SER A 126 -13.42 -30.49 21.68
N VAL A 127 -12.88 -30.83 22.85
CA VAL A 127 -11.90 -31.91 23.02
C VAL A 127 -12.52 -33.27 22.76
N GLU A 128 -13.68 -33.55 23.33
CA GLU A 128 -14.40 -34.83 23.15
C GLU A 128 -14.79 -35.06 21.69
N GLY A 129 -15.32 -34.02 21.02
CA GLY A 129 -15.64 -34.08 19.60
C GLY A 129 -14.42 -34.33 18.72
N SER A 130 -13.30 -33.64 19.00
CA SER A 130 -12.05 -33.87 18.27
C SER A 130 -11.51 -35.29 18.52
N ASN A 131 -11.55 -35.77 19.76
CA ASN A 131 -11.08 -37.10 20.13
C ASN A 131 -11.90 -38.21 19.46
N ALA A 132 -13.23 -38.07 19.41
CA ALA A 132 -14.10 -39.01 18.71
C ALA A 132 -13.71 -39.14 17.23
N LEU A 133 -13.38 -38.01 16.59
CA LEU A 133 -12.95 -38.00 15.19
C LEU A 133 -11.55 -38.62 14.99
N PHE A 134 -10.62 -38.43 15.94
CA PHE A 134 -9.33 -39.14 15.93
C PHE A 134 -9.50 -40.66 16.07
N GLN A 135 -10.40 -41.10 16.95
CA GLN A 135 -10.72 -42.52 17.13
C GLN A 135 -11.34 -43.12 15.87
N GLU A 136 -12.28 -42.40 15.24
CA GLU A 136 -12.93 -42.83 14.00
C GLU A 136 -11.94 -42.96 12.83
N LEU A 137 -11.11 -41.94 12.62
CA LEU A 137 -10.24 -41.85 11.43
C LEU A 137 -8.93 -42.64 11.56
N TYR A 138 -8.41 -42.81 12.78
CA TYR A 138 -7.05 -43.32 13.01
C TYR A 138 -6.91 -44.32 14.17
N ASP A 139 -7.99 -44.65 14.89
CA ASP A 139 -7.96 -45.56 16.06
C ASP A 139 -6.95 -45.12 17.14
N ILE A 140 -6.79 -43.80 17.33
CA ILE A 140 -5.95 -43.19 18.37
C ILE A 140 -6.76 -42.25 19.27
N SER A 141 -6.29 -42.05 20.50
CA SER A 141 -6.91 -41.17 21.49
C SER A 141 -5.86 -40.24 22.11
N PRO A 142 -5.72 -38.99 21.63
CA PRO A 142 -4.77 -38.04 22.23
C PRO A 142 -5.22 -37.48 23.59
N LEU A 143 -6.45 -37.80 24.01
CA LEU A 143 -7.06 -37.35 25.25
C LEU A 143 -6.24 -37.69 26.49
N ASP A 144 -5.70 -38.91 26.57
CA ASP A 144 -5.01 -39.38 27.77
C ASP A 144 -3.73 -38.58 28.04
N TYR A 145 -3.00 -38.20 26.98
CA TYR A 145 -1.85 -37.29 27.09
C TYR A 145 -2.30 -35.87 27.52
N LEU A 146 -3.38 -35.37 26.91
CA LEU A 146 -3.93 -34.05 27.17
C LEU A 146 -4.37 -33.89 28.64
N LEU A 147 -4.92 -34.95 29.24
CA LEU A 147 -5.38 -35.00 30.63
C LEU A 147 -4.34 -35.51 31.62
N GLY A 148 -3.29 -36.20 31.14
CA GLY A 148 -2.20 -36.73 31.95
C GLY A 148 -2.51 -38.07 32.62
N GLU A 149 -3.30 -38.94 31.98
CA GLU A 149 -3.79 -40.21 32.54
C GLU A 149 -2.91 -41.43 32.20
N GLU A 150 -1.98 -41.30 31.24
CA GLU A 150 -1.00 -42.34 30.89
C GLU A 150 0.16 -42.47 31.89
N SER A 151 0.66 -43.70 32.08
CA SER A 151 1.78 -44.01 32.99
C SER A 151 3.17 -44.06 32.35
N ASP A 152 3.29 -44.01 31.02
CA ASP A 152 4.60 -44.01 30.34
C ASP A 152 5.18 -42.57 30.32
N GLU A 153 6.45 -42.40 30.70
CA GLU A 153 7.11 -41.09 30.69
C GLU A 153 7.59 -40.68 29.30
N ARG A 154 7.65 -41.59 28.32
CA ARG A 154 8.14 -41.28 26.98
C ARG A 154 7.11 -40.46 26.19
N GLU A 155 7.55 -39.39 25.51
CA GLU A 155 6.69 -38.61 24.63
C GLU A 155 6.66 -39.23 23.23
N ASP A 156 5.47 -39.67 22.77
CA ASP A 156 5.26 -40.12 21.39
C ASP A 156 4.68 -38.97 20.55
N ILE A 157 5.43 -38.53 19.53
CA ILE A 157 5.03 -37.43 18.66
C ILE A 157 3.69 -37.68 17.94
N ARG A 158 3.33 -38.96 17.72
CA ARG A 158 2.05 -39.37 17.12
C ARG A 158 0.85 -39.10 18.01
N ILE A 159 1.08 -38.88 19.30
CA ILE A 159 0.07 -38.47 20.29
C ILE A 159 0.20 -36.98 20.60
N VAL A 160 1.43 -36.47 20.73
CA VAL A 160 1.70 -35.08 21.09
C VAL A 160 1.17 -34.06 20.07
N GLN A 161 1.41 -34.26 18.76
CA GLN A 161 0.92 -33.29 17.76
C GLN A 161 -0.62 -33.28 17.68
N PRO A 162 -1.32 -34.43 17.63
CA PRO A 162 -2.78 -34.46 17.79
C PRO A 162 -3.30 -33.80 19.07
N ALA A 163 -2.68 -34.06 20.23
CA ALA A 163 -3.10 -33.44 21.50
C ALA A 163 -2.92 -31.91 21.49
N LEU A 164 -1.87 -31.40 20.84
CA LEU A 164 -1.66 -29.96 20.65
C LEU A 164 -2.71 -29.35 19.72
N LEU A 165 -3.09 -30.04 18.63
CA LEU A 165 -4.19 -29.59 17.77
C LEU A 165 -5.49 -29.49 18.58
N MET A 166 -5.85 -30.54 19.33
CA MET A 166 -7.05 -30.56 20.18
C MET A 166 -7.05 -29.42 21.20
N GLN A 167 -5.92 -29.19 21.88
CA GLN A 167 -5.76 -28.10 22.84
C GLN A 167 -5.99 -26.73 22.18
N MET A 168 -5.31 -26.45 21.07
CA MET A 168 -5.39 -25.17 20.37
C MET A 168 -6.80 -24.89 19.86
N VAL A 169 -7.44 -25.90 19.28
CA VAL A 169 -8.83 -25.82 18.80
C VAL A 169 -9.77 -25.53 19.95
N ALA A 170 -9.69 -26.29 21.04
CA ALA A 170 -10.58 -26.12 22.19
C ALA A 170 -10.38 -24.77 22.90
N LEU A 171 -9.14 -24.28 23.02
CA LEU A 171 -8.86 -22.93 23.56
C LEU A 171 -9.41 -21.83 22.64
N ALA A 172 -9.33 -21.98 21.32
CA ALA A 172 -9.95 -21.02 20.40
C ALA A 172 -11.47 -21.00 20.57
N GLN A 173 -12.11 -22.17 20.72
CA GLN A 173 -13.55 -22.24 20.99
C GLN A 173 -13.93 -21.61 22.34
N MET A 174 -13.08 -21.73 23.36
CA MET A 174 -13.27 -21.01 24.63
C MET A 174 -13.27 -19.48 24.44
N TRP A 175 -12.38 -18.93 23.63
CA TRP A 175 -12.37 -17.49 23.34
C TRP A 175 -13.60 -17.03 22.55
N ARG A 176 -14.01 -17.82 21.55
CA ARG A 176 -15.19 -17.52 20.72
C ARG A 176 -16.49 -17.58 21.51
N SER A 177 -16.63 -18.54 22.43
CA SER A 177 -17.84 -18.69 23.26
C SER A 177 -18.07 -17.50 24.19
N VAL A 178 -17.01 -16.78 24.56
CA VAL A 178 -17.08 -15.55 25.37
C VAL A 178 -17.06 -14.27 24.53
N GLY A 179 -17.34 -14.38 23.23
CA GLY A 179 -17.59 -13.25 22.33
C GLY A 179 -16.34 -12.65 21.67
N VAL A 180 -15.18 -13.30 21.77
CA VAL A 180 -13.95 -12.87 21.09
C VAL A 180 -13.74 -13.69 19.83
N GLU A 181 -14.04 -13.09 18.67
CA GLU A 181 -13.85 -13.72 17.36
C GLU A 181 -12.54 -13.22 16.70
N PRO A 182 -11.76 -14.09 16.06
CA PRO A 182 -10.62 -13.66 15.26
C PRO A 182 -11.10 -13.08 13.93
N ALA A 183 -10.53 -11.93 13.55
CA ALA A 183 -10.59 -11.42 12.18
C ALA A 183 -9.51 -12.06 11.29
N THR A 184 -8.42 -12.53 11.90
CA THR A 184 -7.37 -13.29 11.24
C THR A 184 -6.76 -14.34 12.18
N THR A 185 -6.28 -15.44 11.62
CA THR A 185 -5.47 -16.44 12.33
C THR A 185 -4.05 -16.42 11.78
N VAL A 186 -3.07 -16.65 12.66
CA VAL A 186 -1.65 -16.77 12.29
C VAL A 186 -1.11 -18.04 12.90
N GLY A 187 -0.55 -18.92 12.09
CA GLY A 187 0.03 -20.17 12.57
C GLY A 187 1.55 -20.20 12.52
N HIS A 188 2.15 -20.87 13.50
CA HIS A 188 3.57 -21.18 13.55
C HIS A 188 3.81 -22.69 13.37
N SER A 189 4.39 -23.10 12.25
CA SER A 189 4.65 -24.52 11.95
C SER A 189 3.37 -25.37 12.03
N GLN A 190 3.29 -26.37 12.91
CA GLN A 190 2.06 -27.17 13.09
C GLN A 190 0.87 -26.35 13.61
N GLY A 191 1.12 -25.21 14.27
CA GLY A 191 0.05 -24.30 14.68
C GLY A 191 -0.76 -23.78 13.50
N GLU A 192 -0.20 -23.77 12.28
CA GLU A 192 -0.93 -23.44 11.05
C GLU A 192 -2.11 -24.37 10.80
N ILE A 193 -2.04 -25.63 11.23
CA ILE A 193 -3.14 -26.60 11.06
C ILE A 193 -4.37 -26.15 11.87
N ALA A 194 -4.15 -25.74 13.13
CA ALA A 194 -5.21 -25.18 13.97
C ALA A 194 -5.68 -23.82 13.44
N ALA A 195 -4.76 -22.97 12.97
CA ALA A 195 -5.09 -21.66 12.41
C ALA A 195 -6.01 -21.77 11.17
N ALA A 196 -5.72 -22.70 10.27
CA ALA A 196 -6.51 -22.95 9.06
C ALA A 196 -7.88 -23.56 9.36
N TYR A 197 -7.99 -24.43 10.37
CA TYR A 197 -9.28 -24.93 10.81
C TYR A 197 -10.12 -23.83 11.49
N ILE A 198 -9.54 -23.07 12.42
CA ILE A 198 -10.27 -22.02 13.14
C ILE A 198 -10.69 -20.88 12.22
N SER A 199 -9.90 -20.57 11.18
CA SER A 199 -10.32 -19.64 10.15
C SER A 199 -11.42 -20.20 9.27
N GLY A 200 -11.66 -21.51 9.23
CA GLY A 200 -12.59 -22.15 8.29
C GLY A 200 -11.98 -22.42 6.90
N ALA A 201 -10.68 -22.19 6.72
CA ALA A 201 -9.97 -22.50 5.47
C ALA A 201 -9.73 -24.01 5.27
N MET A 202 -9.97 -24.82 6.29
CA MET A 202 -9.80 -26.28 6.27
C MET A 202 -10.83 -26.96 7.19
N SER A 203 -11.33 -28.15 6.82
CA SER A 203 -12.23 -28.94 7.69
C SER A 203 -11.48 -29.53 8.89
N LEU A 204 -12.20 -29.92 9.95
CA LEU A 204 -11.57 -30.59 11.09
C LEU A 204 -11.01 -31.96 10.71
N ALA A 205 -11.70 -32.69 9.84
CA ALA A 205 -11.23 -33.99 9.34
C ALA A 205 -9.92 -33.84 8.56
N ASP A 206 -9.84 -32.86 7.65
CA ASP A 206 -8.61 -32.55 6.91
C ASP A 206 -7.48 -32.13 7.86
N ALA A 207 -7.76 -31.30 8.87
CA ALA A 207 -6.80 -30.93 9.91
C ALA A 207 -6.23 -32.15 10.65
N ILE A 208 -7.10 -33.11 11.00
CA ILE A 208 -6.75 -34.37 11.65
C ILE A 208 -5.91 -35.27 10.71
N HIS A 209 -6.29 -35.35 9.44
CA HIS A 209 -5.52 -36.10 8.45
C HIS A 209 -4.11 -35.55 8.30
N VAL A 210 -3.97 -34.23 8.17
CA VAL A 210 -2.69 -33.56 8.03
C VAL A 210 -1.81 -33.75 9.27
N VAL A 211 -2.33 -33.47 10.48
CA VAL A 211 -1.51 -33.57 11.70
C VAL A 211 -1.08 -35.02 11.97
N THR A 212 -1.95 -35.99 11.72
CA THR A 212 -1.66 -37.41 12.01
C THR A 212 -0.70 -37.98 10.98
N SER A 213 -0.91 -37.71 9.69
CA SER A 213 0.01 -38.13 8.63
C SER A 213 1.38 -37.48 8.81
N ARG A 214 1.43 -36.18 9.17
CA ARG A 214 2.67 -35.48 9.52
C ARG A 214 3.40 -36.14 10.68
N ALA A 215 2.70 -36.43 11.78
CA ALA A 215 3.31 -37.01 12.98
C ALA A 215 3.84 -38.43 12.74
N ASN A 216 3.09 -39.27 12.01
CA ASN A 216 3.53 -40.61 11.62
C ASN A 216 4.77 -40.56 10.74
N LEU A 217 4.77 -39.63 9.79
CA LEU A 217 5.88 -39.47 8.87
C LEU A 217 7.14 -38.98 9.61
N VAL A 218 6.99 -38.05 10.56
CA VAL A 218 8.08 -37.62 11.46
C VAL A 218 8.72 -38.78 12.24
N VAL A 219 7.94 -39.77 12.70
CA VAL A 219 8.50 -40.97 13.36
C VAL A 219 9.32 -41.82 12.39
N GLU A 220 8.82 -42.00 11.17
CA GLU A 220 9.57 -42.69 10.11
C GLU A 220 10.87 -41.95 9.76
N PHE A 221 10.88 -40.62 9.97
CA PHE A 221 12.00 -39.69 9.77
C PHE A 221 12.93 -39.50 10.96
N SER A 222 12.86 -40.33 12.00
CA SER A 222 13.75 -40.16 13.14
C SER A 222 14.98 -41.08 13.07
N PRO A 223 15.96 -40.86 12.15
CA PRO A 223 17.32 -41.29 12.45
C PRO A 223 17.72 -40.60 13.75
N THR A 224 18.07 -41.39 14.75
CA THR A 224 18.70 -40.89 15.97
C THR A 224 19.90 -40.01 15.58
N GLY A 225 19.98 -38.77 16.07
CA GLY A 225 21.17 -37.93 15.83
C GLY A 225 20.93 -36.48 15.44
N TYR A 226 19.69 -36.00 15.35
CA TYR A 226 19.36 -34.60 15.06
C TYR A 226 18.86 -33.84 16.30
N SER A 227 18.87 -32.51 16.22
CA SER A 227 18.28 -31.63 17.24
C SER A 227 17.90 -30.29 16.62
N MET A 228 17.16 -29.49 17.38
CA MET A 228 16.85 -28.10 17.06
C MET A 228 17.30 -27.20 18.21
N ALA A 229 17.54 -25.93 17.96
CA ALA A 229 17.80 -24.95 19.01
C ALA A 229 17.17 -23.59 18.68
N VAL A 230 16.68 -22.90 19.71
CA VAL A 230 16.35 -21.47 19.62
C VAL A 230 17.58 -20.67 19.99
N VAL A 231 17.88 -19.63 19.23
CA VAL A 231 19.05 -18.76 19.37
C VAL A 231 18.63 -17.29 19.34
N ALA A 232 19.17 -16.50 20.27
CA ALA A 232 18.88 -15.07 20.39
C ALA A 232 19.96 -14.23 19.71
N ILE A 233 19.99 -14.30 18.37
CA ILE A 233 20.96 -13.62 17.50
C ILE A 233 20.26 -13.10 16.25
N ASP A 234 20.88 -12.14 15.57
CA ASP A 234 20.41 -11.71 14.26
C ASP A 234 20.77 -12.70 13.15
N ARG A 235 20.19 -12.47 11.98
CA ARG A 235 20.34 -13.36 10.83
C ARG A 235 21.76 -13.40 10.29
N ASP A 236 22.46 -12.26 10.23
CA ASP A 236 23.80 -12.18 9.67
C ASP A 236 24.78 -12.97 10.57
N GLU A 237 24.61 -12.84 11.88
CA GLU A 237 25.36 -13.64 12.86
C GLU A 237 25.03 -15.13 12.77
N CYS A 238 23.75 -15.50 12.61
CA CYS A 238 23.36 -16.88 12.44
C CYS A 238 23.97 -17.49 11.17
N GLU A 239 23.94 -16.78 10.04
CA GLU A 239 24.53 -17.23 8.78
C GLU A 239 26.06 -17.37 8.90
N ALA A 240 26.74 -16.43 9.58
CA ALA A 240 28.17 -16.52 9.85
C ALA A 240 28.52 -17.73 10.74
N MET A 241 27.71 -18.00 11.77
CA MET A 241 27.90 -19.14 12.68
C MET A 241 27.67 -20.48 11.96
N LEU A 242 26.63 -20.58 11.12
CA LEU A 242 26.36 -21.76 10.28
C LEU A 242 27.51 -21.99 9.30
N ALA A 243 28.03 -20.94 8.65
CA ALA A 243 29.14 -21.05 7.70
C ALA A 243 30.48 -21.43 8.36
N ALA A 244 30.67 -21.10 9.64
CA ALA A 244 31.89 -21.39 10.38
C ALA A 244 31.96 -22.82 10.95
N ASN A 245 30.83 -23.53 11.02
CA ASN A 245 30.79 -24.89 11.54
C ASN A 245 30.88 -25.93 10.40
N SER A 246 31.63 -27.01 10.62
CA SER A 246 31.82 -28.08 9.63
C SER A 246 30.70 -29.14 9.65
N GLY A 247 29.90 -29.21 10.72
CA GLY A 247 28.77 -30.12 10.83
C GLY A 247 27.50 -29.55 10.18
N TRP A 248 26.49 -30.40 9.92
CA TRP A 248 25.28 -29.94 9.24
C TRP A 248 24.29 -29.29 10.22
N ALA A 249 23.91 -28.05 9.92
CA ALA A 249 22.76 -27.35 10.50
C ALA A 249 22.24 -26.30 9.51
N GLU A 250 20.95 -26.00 9.59
CA GLU A 250 20.27 -25.02 8.74
C GLU A 250 19.39 -24.10 9.59
N LEU A 251 19.22 -22.85 9.14
CA LEU A 251 18.23 -21.94 9.70
C LEU A 251 16.82 -22.47 9.40
N SER A 252 16.08 -22.84 10.44
CA SER A 252 14.81 -23.55 10.36
C SER A 252 13.60 -22.69 10.73
N VAL A 253 13.78 -21.65 11.53
CA VAL A 253 12.71 -20.71 11.90
C VAL A 253 13.25 -19.29 12.04
N VAL A 254 12.50 -18.31 11.56
CA VAL A 254 12.68 -16.89 11.83
C VAL A 254 11.46 -16.40 12.61
N ASN A 255 11.56 -16.35 13.94
CA ASN A 255 10.46 -15.89 14.78
C ASN A 255 10.39 -14.37 14.81
N SER A 256 11.54 -13.72 14.91
CA SER A 256 11.69 -12.26 14.90
C SER A 256 13.12 -11.91 14.48
N PRO A 257 13.48 -10.63 14.30
CA PRO A 257 14.83 -10.23 13.91
C PRO A 257 15.95 -10.82 14.77
N HIS A 258 15.71 -11.00 16.08
CA HIS A 258 16.70 -11.54 17.02
C HIS A 258 16.29 -12.86 17.68
N ILE A 259 15.22 -13.53 17.25
CA ILE A 259 14.82 -14.84 17.77
C ILE A 259 14.70 -15.80 16.58
N LEU A 260 15.69 -16.68 16.44
CA LEU A 260 15.79 -17.63 15.33
C LEU A 260 15.82 -19.07 15.87
N CYS A 261 15.56 -20.05 15.00
CA CYS A 261 15.87 -21.44 15.31
C CYS A 261 16.74 -22.06 14.23
N ILE A 262 17.64 -22.94 14.68
CA ILE A 262 18.46 -23.80 13.83
C ILE A 262 18.07 -25.25 14.03
N SER A 263 18.20 -26.06 12.99
CA SER A 263 17.95 -27.50 13.00
C SER A 263 19.09 -28.22 12.30
N GLY A 264 19.55 -29.34 12.84
CA GLY A 264 20.70 -30.03 12.25
C GLY A 264 21.12 -31.27 13.01
N ASP A 265 22.33 -31.74 12.72
CA ASP A 265 23.00 -32.77 13.50
C ASP A 265 23.09 -32.32 14.96
N ARG A 266 22.75 -33.21 15.89
CA ARG A 266 22.67 -32.90 17.30
C ARG A 266 24.01 -32.42 17.87
N GLY A 267 25.11 -33.03 17.45
CA GLY A 267 26.46 -32.60 17.86
C GLY A 267 26.72 -31.16 17.45
N THR A 268 26.48 -30.84 16.18
CA THR A 268 26.60 -29.49 15.61
C THR A 268 25.73 -28.47 16.34
N VAL A 269 24.45 -28.79 16.56
CA VAL A 269 23.51 -27.89 17.25
C VAL A 269 23.95 -27.64 18.69
N ILE A 270 24.42 -28.66 19.41
CA ILE A 270 24.92 -28.51 20.78
C ILE A 270 26.18 -27.62 20.79
N GLU A 271 27.13 -27.85 19.88
CA GLU A 271 28.33 -27.02 19.75
C GLU A 271 27.99 -25.55 19.50
N MET A 272 27.00 -25.28 18.63
CA MET A 272 26.51 -23.92 18.35
C MET A 272 25.87 -23.28 19.58
N VAL A 273 25.04 -24.03 20.32
CA VAL A 273 24.42 -23.58 21.58
C VAL A 273 25.49 -23.25 22.63
N GLU A 274 26.50 -24.11 22.78
CA GLU A 274 27.61 -23.90 23.71
C GLU A 274 28.44 -22.68 23.34
N ALA A 275 28.75 -22.50 22.04
CA ALA A 275 29.49 -21.34 21.55
C ALA A 275 28.75 -20.02 21.81
N LEU A 276 27.45 -19.96 21.52
CA LEU A 276 26.62 -18.78 21.80
C LEU A 276 26.51 -18.50 23.30
N THR A 277 26.31 -19.54 24.11
CA THR A 277 26.21 -19.41 25.57
C THR A 277 27.53 -18.92 26.17
N ALA A 278 28.67 -19.42 25.70
CA ALA A 278 29.99 -18.95 26.08
C ALA A 278 30.24 -17.48 25.67
N GLY A 279 29.63 -17.04 24.56
CA GLY A 279 29.60 -15.65 24.12
C GLY A 279 28.60 -14.74 24.86
N GLY A 280 27.88 -15.26 25.86
CA GLY A 280 26.90 -14.50 26.64
C GLY A 280 25.55 -14.30 25.96
N LYS A 281 25.25 -15.05 24.90
CA LYS A 281 23.99 -14.98 24.14
C LYS A 281 23.07 -16.12 24.54
N PHE A 282 21.76 -15.87 24.52
CA PHE A 282 20.79 -16.92 24.84
C PHE A 282 20.72 -17.93 23.69
N ALA A 283 20.92 -19.20 24.01
CA ALA A 283 20.69 -20.31 23.11
C ALA A 283 20.18 -21.51 23.92
N LYS A 284 19.23 -22.27 23.37
CA LYS A 284 18.65 -23.42 24.07
C LYS A 284 18.28 -24.53 23.10
N GLU A 285 18.77 -25.74 23.38
CA GLU A 285 18.35 -26.97 22.70
C GLU A 285 16.84 -27.21 22.89
N ILE A 286 16.14 -27.45 21.78
CA ILE A 286 14.79 -27.97 21.72
C ILE A 286 14.93 -29.45 21.34
N ARG A 287 14.68 -30.34 22.28
CA ARG A 287 14.82 -31.79 22.07
C ARG A 287 13.74 -32.28 21.13
N VAL A 288 14.11 -32.40 19.86
CA VAL A 288 13.29 -32.93 18.78
C VAL A 288 14.17 -33.88 17.99
N ASP A 289 13.77 -35.15 17.91
CA ASP A 289 14.56 -36.19 17.26
C ASP A 289 14.44 -36.19 15.71
N TYR A 290 14.08 -35.04 15.12
CA TYR A 290 14.01 -34.83 13.68
C TYR A 290 14.27 -33.36 13.31
N PRO A 291 14.98 -33.06 12.22
CA PRO A 291 15.35 -31.69 11.84
C PRO A 291 14.26 -31.05 10.95
N ALA A 292 13.13 -30.67 11.55
CA ALA A 292 12.05 -29.97 10.84
C ALA A 292 12.56 -28.71 10.11
N HIS A 293 11.90 -28.35 9.00
CA HIS A 293 12.13 -27.10 8.26
C HIS A 293 13.52 -27.00 7.61
N THR A 294 14.06 -28.14 7.20
CA THR A 294 15.39 -28.24 6.57
C THR A 294 15.36 -29.00 5.25
N SER A 295 16.45 -28.94 4.50
CA SER A 295 16.63 -29.63 3.22
C SER A 295 16.33 -31.12 3.24
N ILE A 296 16.60 -31.81 4.36
CA ILE A 296 16.42 -33.26 4.47
C ILE A 296 14.96 -33.70 4.32
N VAL A 297 13.99 -32.84 4.62
CA VAL A 297 12.56 -33.17 4.47
C VAL A 297 12.19 -33.37 2.99
N ALA A 298 12.96 -32.82 2.05
CA ALA A 298 12.63 -32.86 0.62
C ALA A 298 12.59 -34.28 0.04
N GLN A 299 13.42 -35.19 0.57
CA GLN A 299 13.49 -36.58 0.11
C GLN A 299 12.19 -37.38 0.34
N PHE A 300 11.23 -36.80 1.07
CA PHE A 300 10.01 -37.47 1.47
C PHE A 300 8.75 -36.83 0.90
N ARG A 301 8.88 -35.92 -0.07
CA ARG A 301 7.74 -35.28 -0.72
C ARG A 301 6.70 -36.29 -1.19
N THR A 302 7.13 -37.33 -1.88
CA THR A 302 6.23 -38.37 -2.41
C THR A 302 5.47 -39.08 -1.31
N LYS A 303 6.16 -39.52 -0.24
CA LYS A 303 5.52 -40.20 0.89
C LYS A 303 4.50 -39.32 1.62
N LEU A 304 4.82 -38.04 1.83
CA LEU A 304 3.88 -37.11 2.46
C LEU A 304 2.66 -36.86 1.57
N GLY A 305 2.88 -36.68 0.26
CA GLY A 305 1.82 -36.53 -0.72
C GLY A 305 0.87 -37.73 -0.76
N GLU A 306 1.39 -38.95 -0.76
CA GLU A 306 0.60 -40.19 -0.69
C GLU A 306 -0.11 -40.35 0.66
N ALA A 307 0.54 -40.00 1.77
CA ALA A 307 -0.03 -40.15 3.12
C ALA A 307 -1.16 -39.16 3.42
N ILE A 308 -1.16 -37.99 2.77
CA ILE A 308 -2.16 -36.94 2.93
C ILE A 308 -3.22 -37.00 1.82
N GLY A 309 -2.79 -37.02 0.55
CA GLY A 309 -3.63 -36.68 -0.62
C GLY A 309 -4.90 -37.53 -0.77
N ASP A 310 -4.80 -38.85 -0.55
CA ASP A 310 -5.93 -39.78 -0.71
C ASP A 310 -6.97 -39.69 0.42
N LYS A 311 -6.61 -39.05 1.54
CA LYS A 311 -7.46 -38.98 2.75
C LYS A 311 -8.18 -37.65 2.90
N LEU A 312 -7.76 -36.62 2.18
CA LEU A 312 -8.36 -35.31 2.31
C LEU A 312 -9.76 -35.26 1.68
N GLU A 313 -10.71 -34.68 2.40
CA GLU A 313 -12.04 -34.32 1.90
C GLU A 313 -11.94 -33.23 0.83
N ASN A 314 -11.03 -32.28 1.04
CA ASN A 314 -10.79 -31.16 0.13
C ASN A 314 -9.37 -31.21 -0.43
N GLN A 315 -9.19 -30.85 -1.70
CA GLN A 315 -7.86 -30.85 -2.31
C GLN A 315 -7.14 -29.50 -2.18
N ALA A 316 -7.89 -28.42 -1.94
CA ALA A 316 -7.40 -27.06 -1.76
C ALA A 316 -8.04 -26.42 -0.52
N PHE A 317 -7.48 -25.28 -0.09
CA PHE A 317 -8.08 -24.49 1.00
C PHE A 317 -9.47 -23.97 0.62
N LEU A 318 -10.33 -23.82 1.62
CA LEU A 318 -11.68 -23.31 1.48
C LEU A 318 -11.71 -21.77 1.58
N GLU A 319 -12.70 -21.14 0.95
CA GLU A 319 -12.98 -19.72 1.14
C GLU A 319 -13.49 -19.45 2.56
N THR A 320 -13.09 -18.30 3.12
CA THR A 320 -13.51 -17.86 4.45
C THR A 320 -13.39 -16.35 4.62
N ASP A 321 -14.24 -15.79 5.48
CA ASP A 321 -14.20 -14.40 5.92
C ASP A 321 -13.10 -14.12 6.95
N ILE A 322 -12.53 -15.15 7.58
CA ILE A 322 -11.44 -15.02 8.55
C ILE A 322 -10.11 -15.20 7.82
N GLY A 323 -9.28 -14.14 7.77
CA GLY A 323 -7.98 -14.22 7.08
C GLY A 323 -7.06 -15.28 7.69
N CYS A 324 -6.55 -16.22 6.90
CA CYS A 324 -5.61 -17.24 7.36
C CYS A 324 -4.19 -16.90 6.92
N VAL A 325 -3.25 -16.67 7.86
CA VAL A 325 -1.87 -16.31 7.57
C VAL A 325 -0.92 -17.42 8.05
N GLY A 326 -0.11 -17.94 7.15
CA GLY A 326 0.81 -19.03 7.45
C GLY A 326 2.27 -18.58 7.54
N GLY A 327 3.00 -19.07 8.54
CA GLY A 327 4.46 -18.96 8.62
C GLY A 327 5.19 -19.67 7.47
N THR A 328 4.58 -20.65 6.82
CA THR A 328 5.14 -21.36 5.65
C THR A 328 5.57 -20.42 4.52
N LEU A 329 4.70 -19.48 4.16
CA LEU A 329 4.94 -18.50 3.09
C LEU A 329 5.09 -17.07 3.62
N GLY A 330 4.84 -16.84 4.91
CA GLY A 330 4.89 -15.52 5.54
C GLY A 330 3.78 -14.58 5.04
N LYS A 331 2.65 -15.12 4.57
CA LYS A 331 1.56 -14.37 3.94
C LYS A 331 0.22 -15.10 4.07
N GLN A 332 -0.85 -14.48 3.59
CA GLN A 332 -2.18 -15.07 3.55
C GLN A 332 -2.21 -16.35 2.69
N VAL A 333 -2.89 -17.36 3.21
CA VAL A 333 -3.21 -18.63 2.54
C VAL A 333 -4.43 -18.40 1.66
N THR A 334 -4.33 -18.78 0.38
CA THR A 334 -5.41 -18.62 -0.62
C THR A 334 -5.88 -19.99 -1.11
N THR A 335 -7.03 -20.01 -1.78
CA THR A 335 -7.65 -21.20 -2.38
C THR A 335 -6.85 -21.77 -3.55
N ASP A 336 -5.85 -21.03 -4.06
CA ASP A 336 -4.98 -21.46 -5.17
C ASP A 336 -4.00 -22.57 -4.78
N TYR A 337 -3.82 -22.83 -3.47
CA TYR A 337 -2.88 -23.82 -2.99
C TYR A 337 -3.55 -25.17 -2.76
N LEU A 338 -2.94 -26.20 -3.34
CA LEU A 338 -3.25 -27.58 -2.97
C LEU A 338 -2.80 -27.84 -1.53
N LEU A 339 -3.66 -28.45 -0.73
CA LEU A 339 -3.38 -28.75 0.67
C LEU A 339 -2.15 -29.66 0.81
N SER A 340 -2.02 -30.67 -0.06
CA SER A 340 -0.89 -31.61 -0.06
C SER A 340 0.46 -30.91 -0.29
N ASP A 341 0.55 -30.01 -1.27
CA ASP A 341 1.76 -29.24 -1.55
C ASP A 341 2.04 -28.23 -0.43
N TYR A 342 1.02 -27.53 0.06
CA TYR A 342 1.18 -26.55 1.12
C TYR A 342 1.69 -27.18 2.41
N TRP A 343 1.11 -28.29 2.85
CA TRP A 343 1.54 -28.97 4.08
C TRP A 343 2.91 -29.64 3.95
N PHE A 344 3.32 -30.00 2.73
CA PHE A 344 4.72 -30.34 2.46
C PHE A 344 5.64 -29.13 2.66
N TRP A 345 5.32 -27.98 2.07
CA TRP A 345 6.11 -26.75 2.27
C TRP A 345 6.14 -26.34 3.74
N ASN A 346 5.04 -26.49 4.48
CA ASN A 346 4.97 -26.17 5.91
C ASN A 346 5.95 -27.00 6.75
N LEU A 347 6.20 -28.26 6.38
CA LEU A 347 7.14 -29.13 7.09
C LEU A 347 8.59 -28.94 6.62
N ARG A 348 8.76 -28.54 5.35
CA ARG A 348 10.06 -28.47 4.66
C ARG A 348 10.73 -27.11 4.76
N ASN A 349 10.00 -26.03 4.57
CA ASN A 349 10.58 -24.69 4.43
C ASN A 349 10.82 -24.04 5.80
N PRO A 350 11.80 -23.11 5.91
CA PRO A 350 11.96 -22.31 7.11
C PRO A 350 10.67 -21.57 7.47
N VAL A 351 10.27 -21.63 8.73
CA VAL A 351 9.07 -20.93 9.21
C VAL A 351 9.35 -19.43 9.30
N ARG A 352 8.61 -18.63 8.52
CA ARG A 352 8.71 -17.16 8.46
C ARG A 352 7.63 -16.49 9.29
N PHE A 353 7.67 -16.74 10.60
CA PHE A 353 6.71 -16.17 11.55
C PHE A 353 6.86 -14.65 11.66
N ASP A 354 8.08 -14.12 11.47
CA ASP A 354 8.37 -12.70 11.31
C ASP A 354 7.49 -12.04 10.24
N LEU A 355 7.43 -12.64 9.05
CA LEU A 355 6.62 -12.16 7.95
C LEU A 355 5.12 -12.38 8.19
N ALA A 356 4.74 -13.50 8.79
CA ALA A 356 3.34 -13.82 9.08
C ALA A 356 2.72 -12.80 10.05
N VAL A 357 3.44 -12.41 11.11
CA VAL A 357 2.99 -11.33 12.02
C VAL A 357 2.90 -10.00 11.27
N GLY A 358 3.89 -9.67 10.43
CA GLY A 358 3.86 -8.46 9.61
C GLY A 358 2.68 -8.43 8.63
N ALA A 359 2.35 -9.55 7.99
CA ALA A 359 1.21 -9.68 7.10
C ALA A 359 -0.13 -9.51 7.85
N ALA A 360 -0.25 -10.06 9.06
CA ALA A 360 -1.44 -9.87 9.89
C ALA A 360 -1.62 -8.39 10.33
N VAL A 361 -0.54 -7.71 10.70
CA VAL A 361 -0.57 -6.26 11.01
C VAL A 361 -0.95 -5.45 9.77
N ALA A 362 -0.37 -5.75 8.61
CA ALA A 362 -0.71 -5.09 7.35
C ALA A 362 -2.17 -5.36 6.92
N GLY A 363 -2.71 -6.53 7.28
CA GLY A 363 -4.12 -6.90 7.14
C GLY A 363 -5.06 -6.21 8.14
N GLY A 364 -4.54 -5.36 9.02
CA GLY A 364 -5.31 -4.55 9.96
C GLY A 364 -5.48 -5.14 11.36
N ALA A 365 -4.81 -6.24 11.70
CA ALA A 365 -4.84 -6.78 13.06
C ALA A 365 -4.18 -5.81 14.04
N ASP A 366 -4.91 -5.43 15.09
CA ASP A 366 -4.47 -4.44 16.09
C ASP A 366 -4.56 -4.96 17.53
N THR A 367 -4.81 -6.26 17.72
CA THR A 367 -4.75 -6.99 18.98
C THR A 367 -4.39 -8.45 18.68
N PHE A 368 -3.40 -9.02 19.35
CA PHE A 368 -3.01 -10.42 19.17
C PHE A 368 -3.29 -11.25 20.42
N ILE A 369 -3.86 -12.43 20.23
CA ILE A 369 -4.10 -13.41 21.29
C ILE A 369 -3.34 -14.70 20.96
N GLU A 370 -2.35 -15.06 21.77
CA GLU A 370 -1.66 -16.35 21.67
C GLU A 370 -2.52 -17.46 22.31
N VAL A 371 -3.08 -18.31 21.45
CA VAL A 371 -4.01 -19.39 21.81
C VAL A 371 -3.23 -20.60 22.33
N ALA A 372 -2.77 -20.49 23.57
CA ALA A 372 -1.92 -21.51 24.20
C ALA A 372 -2.14 -21.58 25.72
N GLU A 373 -1.93 -22.76 26.31
CA GLU A 373 -1.92 -22.91 27.78
C GLU A 373 -0.82 -22.06 28.43
N HIS A 374 0.31 -21.89 27.74
CA HIS A 374 1.38 -20.99 28.13
C HIS A 374 1.97 -20.31 26.89
N PRO A 375 2.06 -18.97 26.87
CA PRO A 375 2.60 -18.24 25.74
C PRO A 375 4.11 -18.46 25.58
N THR A 376 4.54 -18.67 24.35
CA THR A 376 5.95 -18.82 23.96
C THR A 376 6.38 -17.88 22.84
N LEU A 377 5.43 -17.30 22.10
CA LEU A 377 5.71 -16.43 20.95
C LEU A 377 5.51 -14.94 21.25
N MET A 378 4.93 -14.57 22.40
CA MET A 378 4.65 -13.16 22.76
C MET A 378 5.83 -12.20 22.57
N LEU A 379 7.05 -12.60 22.96
CA LEU A 379 8.24 -11.76 22.78
C LEU A 379 8.55 -11.53 21.29
N ALA A 380 8.51 -12.59 20.48
CA ALA A 380 8.73 -12.50 19.04
C ALA A 380 7.65 -11.64 18.35
N ILE A 381 6.38 -11.79 18.75
CA ILE A 381 5.27 -10.97 18.24
C ILE A 381 5.52 -9.49 18.55
N GLY A 382 5.87 -9.16 19.80
CA GLY A 382 6.15 -7.77 20.21
C GLY A 382 7.34 -7.16 19.48
N GLU A 383 8.40 -7.94 19.25
CA GLU A 383 9.55 -7.50 18.48
C GLU A 383 9.20 -7.24 17.00
N ASN A 384 8.43 -8.14 16.38
CA ASN A 384 7.95 -7.96 15.01
C ASN A 384 7.07 -6.72 14.87
N ILE A 385 6.13 -6.50 15.80
CA ILE A 385 5.28 -5.30 15.84
C ILE A 385 6.12 -4.03 15.90
N SER A 386 7.18 -4.02 16.73
CA SER A 386 8.07 -2.86 16.87
C SER A 386 8.80 -2.52 15.57
N VAL A 387 9.03 -3.51 14.71
CA VAL A 387 9.65 -3.32 13.38
C VAL A 387 8.63 -2.92 12.32
N THR A 388 7.45 -3.54 12.31
CA THR A 388 6.45 -3.34 11.24
C THR A 388 5.55 -2.14 11.48
N ALA A 389 5.33 -1.77 12.74
CA ALA A 389 4.49 -0.66 13.15
C ALA A 389 5.07 0.03 14.40
N PRO A 390 6.21 0.74 14.28
CA PRO A 390 6.95 1.30 15.43
C PRO A 390 6.14 2.31 16.25
N ASP A 391 5.18 3.00 15.62
CA ASP A 391 4.32 3.99 16.27
C ASP A 391 3.00 3.39 16.82
N ALA A 392 2.74 2.10 16.58
CA ALA A 392 1.50 1.44 16.99
C ALA A 392 1.68 0.69 18.32
N THR A 393 0.77 0.91 19.27
CA THR A 393 0.70 0.11 20.50
C THR A 393 -0.30 -1.03 20.32
N ILE A 394 0.18 -2.17 19.80
CA ILE A 394 -0.64 -3.37 19.59
C ILE A 394 -0.48 -4.31 20.80
N PRO A 395 -1.54 -4.58 21.58
CA PRO A 395 -1.47 -5.52 22.70
C PRO A 395 -1.29 -6.96 22.21
N VAL A 396 -0.42 -7.69 22.91
CA VAL A 396 -0.23 -9.13 22.77
C VAL A 396 -0.67 -9.78 24.09
N ILE A 397 -1.62 -10.70 24.02
CA ILE A 397 -2.31 -11.30 25.17
C ILE A 397 -2.17 -12.82 25.08
N GLY A 398 -1.93 -13.50 26.20
CA GLY A 398 -1.95 -14.96 26.26
C GLY A 398 -3.31 -15.50 26.72
N THR A 399 -3.61 -16.76 26.43
CA THR A 399 -4.81 -17.41 27.01
C THR A 399 -4.65 -17.73 28.49
N SER A 400 -3.50 -18.27 28.90
CA SER A 400 -3.21 -18.65 30.28
C SER A 400 -1.70 -18.68 30.57
N ARG A 401 -1.30 -19.25 31.71
CA ARG A 401 0.09 -19.51 32.10
C ARG A 401 0.20 -20.91 32.69
N ARG A 402 1.40 -21.49 32.58
CA ARG A 402 1.71 -22.80 33.18
C ARG A 402 1.43 -22.91 34.68
N SER A 403 1.53 -21.80 35.41
CA SER A 403 1.29 -21.74 36.86
C SER A 403 -0.18 -21.53 37.24
N SER A 404 -1.09 -21.38 36.27
CA SER A 404 -2.51 -21.16 36.55
C SER A 404 -3.14 -22.42 37.15
N VAL A 405 -3.97 -22.21 38.17
CA VAL A 405 -4.73 -23.28 38.87
C VAL A 405 -6.24 -23.16 38.69
N ASP A 406 -6.69 -22.07 38.08
CA ASP A 406 -8.09 -21.72 37.79
C ASP A 406 -8.18 -20.90 36.48
N LEU A 407 -9.38 -20.44 36.12
CA LEU A 407 -9.62 -19.61 34.94
C LEU A 407 -9.47 -18.09 35.21
N ALA A 408 -8.86 -17.68 36.33
CA ALA A 408 -8.76 -16.27 36.67
C ALA A 408 -7.86 -15.49 35.69
N GLU A 409 -6.76 -16.10 35.22
CA GLU A 409 -5.87 -15.49 34.22
C GLU A 409 -6.59 -15.29 32.88
N PHE A 410 -7.28 -16.33 32.39
CA PHE A 410 -8.11 -16.25 31.18
C PHE A 410 -9.17 -15.15 31.31
N THR A 411 -9.83 -15.08 32.46
CA THR A 411 -10.86 -14.06 32.75
C THR A 411 -10.29 -12.64 32.75
N LYS A 412 -9.11 -12.42 33.33
CA LYS A 412 -8.43 -11.10 33.30
C LYS A 412 -8.02 -10.71 31.88
N ASN A 413 -7.54 -11.66 31.09
CA ASN A 413 -7.17 -11.44 29.70
C ASN A 413 -8.40 -11.14 28.82
N LEU A 414 -9.51 -11.84 29.04
CA LEU A 414 -10.80 -11.55 28.43
C LEU A 414 -11.30 -10.14 28.78
N ALA A 415 -11.28 -9.78 30.06
CA ALA A 415 -11.68 -8.45 30.50
C ALA A 415 -10.82 -7.37 29.84
N THR A 416 -9.51 -7.61 29.66
CA THR A 416 -8.60 -6.70 28.96
C THR A 416 -9.00 -6.50 27.50
N VAL A 417 -9.39 -7.56 26.79
CA VAL A 417 -9.92 -7.43 25.42
C VAL A 417 -11.23 -6.64 25.41
N ALA A 418 -12.20 -7.05 26.24
CA ALA A 418 -13.54 -6.50 26.26
C ALA A 418 -13.60 -4.99 26.60
N VAL A 419 -12.79 -4.51 27.54
CA VAL A 419 -12.75 -3.09 27.91
C VAL A 419 -12.08 -2.20 26.87
N ASN A 420 -11.28 -2.77 25.96
CA ASN A 420 -10.58 -2.02 24.91
C ASN A 420 -11.27 -2.11 23.54
N ASP A 421 -12.23 -3.01 23.35
CA ASP A 421 -12.95 -3.21 22.08
C ASP A 421 -14.39 -2.69 22.11
N THR A 422 -14.69 -1.66 21.30
CA THR A 422 -16.06 -1.16 21.17
C THR A 422 -17.02 -2.16 20.50
N GLY A 423 -16.49 -3.15 19.78
CA GLY A 423 -17.24 -4.22 19.13
C GLY A 423 -17.55 -5.43 20.03
N TYR A 424 -17.04 -5.48 21.26
CA TYR A 424 -17.26 -6.62 22.15
C TYR A 424 -18.76 -6.81 22.48
N ARG A 425 -19.26 -8.04 22.26
CA ARG A 425 -20.66 -8.42 22.47
C ARG A 425 -20.88 -8.92 23.89
N TRP A 426 -21.34 -8.05 24.78
CA TRP A 426 -21.55 -8.35 26.21
C TRP A 426 -22.55 -9.47 26.47
N GLU A 427 -23.46 -9.70 25.52
CA GLU A 427 -24.45 -10.79 25.56
C GLU A 427 -23.78 -12.18 25.54
N ALA A 428 -22.53 -12.29 25.09
CA ALA A 428 -21.78 -13.55 25.13
C ALA A 428 -21.48 -14.02 26.57
N LEU A 429 -21.54 -13.13 27.56
CA LEU A 429 -21.38 -13.47 28.99
C LEU A 429 -22.69 -13.84 29.69
N ALA A 430 -23.80 -13.82 28.96
CA ALA A 430 -25.14 -14.03 29.49
C ALA A 430 -25.39 -15.53 29.70
N VAL A 431 -25.67 -15.94 30.94
CA VAL A 431 -26.03 -17.33 31.28
C VAL A 431 -27.54 -17.45 31.33
N ALA A 432 -28.11 -18.44 30.63
CA ALA A 432 -29.54 -18.68 30.62
C ALA A 432 -30.12 -18.79 32.05
N ASP A 433 -31.20 -18.07 32.29
CA ASP A 433 -31.96 -18.11 33.54
C ASP A 433 -33.44 -18.02 33.16
N ASP A 434 -34.29 -18.77 33.85
CA ASP A 434 -35.74 -18.87 33.59
C ASP A 434 -36.54 -17.83 34.41
N GLY A 435 -35.88 -17.02 35.25
CA GLY A 435 -36.51 -15.97 36.03
C GLY A 435 -37.04 -14.79 35.20
N ALA A 436 -38.11 -14.13 35.69
CA ALA A 436 -38.58 -12.86 35.14
C ALA A 436 -37.51 -11.75 35.35
N PRO A 437 -37.34 -10.81 34.40
CA PRO A 437 -36.33 -9.76 34.53
C PRO A 437 -36.65 -8.86 35.75
N PRO A 438 -35.65 -8.58 36.62
CA PRO A 438 -35.88 -7.74 37.79
C PRO A 438 -36.26 -6.32 37.37
N LEU A 439 -37.10 -5.67 38.18
CA LEU A 439 -37.40 -4.24 38.01
C LEU A 439 -36.11 -3.42 38.20
N PRO A 440 -35.97 -2.27 37.53
CA PRO A 440 -34.84 -1.38 37.76
C PRO A 440 -34.69 -1.03 39.25
N LEU A 441 -33.44 -0.99 39.71
CA LEU A 441 -33.11 -0.60 41.08
C LEU A 441 -33.61 0.81 41.36
N ARG A 442 -34.32 1.01 42.48
CA ARG A 442 -34.84 2.32 42.89
C ARG A 442 -33.68 3.23 43.29
N ASP A 443 -33.78 4.50 42.94
CA ASP A 443 -32.79 5.54 43.27
C ASP A 443 -31.35 5.21 42.81
N PHE A 444 -31.21 4.32 41.83
CA PHE A 444 -29.92 3.96 41.23
C PHE A 444 -29.29 5.19 40.57
N PRO A 445 -27.98 5.46 40.78
CA PRO A 445 -27.33 6.69 40.35
C PRO A 445 -27.48 6.89 38.84
N ALA A 446 -27.92 8.10 38.45
CA ALA A 446 -27.94 8.53 37.05
C ALA A 446 -26.52 8.55 36.47
N VAL A 447 -26.42 8.50 35.13
CA VAL A 447 -25.14 8.69 34.45
C VAL A 447 -24.54 10.05 34.85
N GLN A 448 -23.25 10.04 35.17
CA GLN A 448 -22.46 11.21 35.48
C GLN A 448 -22.11 11.97 34.20
N MET A 449 -22.47 13.26 34.15
CA MET A 449 -22.25 14.13 33.01
C MET A 449 -21.30 15.27 33.41
N LYS A 450 -20.39 15.65 32.51
CA LYS A 450 -19.54 16.83 32.73
C LYS A 450 -20.35 18.09 32.43
N ALA A 451 -20.66 18.86 33.47
CA ALA A 451 -21.32 20.14 33.32
C ALA A 451 -20.40 21.12 32.59
N THR A 452 -20.77 21.50 31.36
CA THR A 452 -20.10 22.54 30.58
C THR A 452 -21.05 23.70 30.38
N SER A 453 -20.63 24.90 30.77
CA SER A 453 -21.43 26.12 30.63
C SER A 453 -21.43 26.57 29.17
N LEU A 454 -22.47 26.21 28.42
CA LEU A 454 -22.68 26.62 27.04
C LEU A 454 -23.72 27.76 26.98
N TRP A 455 -23.28 28.98 27.28
CA TRP A 455 -24.11 30.18 27.14
C TRP A 455 -23.56 31.07 26.04
N ALA A 456 -24.43 31.51 25.12
CA ALA A 456 -24.05 32.51 24.13
C ALA A 456 -23.69 33.83 24.83
N SER A 457 -22.51 34.38 24.54
CA SER A 457 -22.12 35.69 25.04
C SER A 457 -23.05 36.75 24.43
N HIS A 458 -23.69 37.57 25.25
CA HIS A 458 -24.44 38.72 24.76
C HIS A 458 -23.45 39.71 24.13
N LEU A 459 -23.40 39.77 22.80
CA LEU A 459 -22.65 40.80 22.10
C LEU A 459 -23.33 42.16 22.34
N ALA A 460 -22.57 43.16 22.76
CA ALA A 460 -23.08 44.54 22.86
C ALA A 460 -23.30 45.10 21.43
N PRO A 461 -24.30 45.98 21.21
CA PRO A 461 -24.53 46.56 19.90
C PRO A 461 -23.32 47.39 19.45
N GLY A 462 -22.55 46.88 18.48
CA GLY A 462 -21.39 47.55 17.87
C GLY A 462 -20.12 46.70 17.76
N GLU A 463 -20.03 45.55 18.43
CA GLU A 463 -18.89 44.64 18.24
C GLU A 463 -19.09 43.75 17.00
N LYS A 464 -18.15 43.82 16.05
CA LYS A 464 -18.09 42.87 14.93
C LYS A 464 -17.69 41.49 15.46
N PRO A 465 -18.28 40.40 14.92
CA PRO A 465 -17.88 39.06 15.32
C PRO A 465 -16.40 38.87 15.04
N ARG A 466 -15.62 38.42 16.04
CA ARG A 466 -14.35 37.75 15.76
C ARG A 466 -14.70 36.57 14.88
N GLY A 467 -14.10 36.53 13.69
CA GLY A 467 -14.40 35.55 12.66
C GLY A 467 -14.57 34.17 13.27
N ALA A 468 -15.75 33.59 13.07
CA ALA A 468 -15.93 32.17 13.29
C ALA A 468 -14.80 31.46 12.55
N ALA A 469 -14.03 30.66 13.27
CA ALA A 469 -13.11 29.73 12.64
C ALA A 469 -13.95 28.97 11.59
N VAL A 470 -13.61 29.20 10.33
CA VAL A 470 -14.19 28.50 9.20
C VAL A 470 -13.95 27.03 9.49
N SER A 471 -15.03 26.25 9.65
CA SER A 471 -14.95 24.79 9.62
C SER A 471 -14.09 24.38 8.43
N PRO A 472 -13.21 23.38 8.54
CA PRO A 472 -12.33 23.02 7.44
C PRO A 472 -13.20 22.60 6.24
N GLU A 473 -13.39 23.52 5.30
CA GLU A 473 -13.82 23.22 3.95
C GLU A 473 -12.85 22.17 3.43
N THR A 474 -13.42 21.06 2.91
CA THR A 474 -12.77 20.06 2.07
C THR A 474 -11.49 20.61 1.43
N ALA A 475 -10.35 20.05 1.84
CA ALA A 475 -9.03 20.46 1.41
C ALA A 475 -9.00 20.61 -0.12
N ARG A 476 -9.05 21.84 -0.63
CA ARG A 476 -8.64 22.11 -2.00
C ARG A 476 -7.16 21.77 -2.05
N GLU A 477 -6.80 20.84 -2.92
CA GLU A 477 -5.39 20.46 -3.11
C GLU A 477 -4.66 21.64 -3.73
N TYR A 478 -3.84 22.31 -2.92
CA TYR A 478 -3.02 23.44 -3.34
C TYR A 478 -1.79 22.93 -4.11
N PRO A 479 -1.23 23.73 -5.05
CA PRO A 479 0.04 23.40 -5.70
C PRO A 479 1.12 23.05 -4.67
N ARG A 480 1.87 21.98 -4.93
CA ARG A 480 3.00 21.53 -4.11
C ARG A 480 4.25 21.42 -4.97
N ARG A 481 5.39 21.58 -4.30
CA ARG A 481 6.70 21.32 -4.89
C ARG A 481 7.06 19.85 -4.69
N VAL A 482 7.29 19.16 -5.80
CA VAL A 482 7.67 17.76 -5.91
C VAL A 482 9.04 17.68 -6.58
N VAL A 483 9.84 16.69 -6.22
CA VAL A 483 11.18 16.47 -6.80
C VAL A 483 11.36 15.03 -7.22
N GLU A 484 12.14 14.82 -8.29
CA GLU A 484 12.64 13.50 -8.65
C GLU A 484 13.77 13.09 -7.72
N THR A 485 13.71 11.89 -7.17
CA THR A 485 14.76 11.30 -6.33
C THR A 485 15.04 9.86 -6.76
N TRP A 486 16.27 9.42 -6.58
CA TRP A 486 16.67 8.04 -6.82
C TRP A 486 16.94 7.35 -5.48
N THR A 487 16.12 6.37 -5.15
CA THR A 487 16.22 5.64 -3.88
C THR A 487 16.93 4.32 -4.10
N ARG A 488 18.01 4.07 -3.35
CA ARG A 488 18.69 2.78 -3.38
C ARG A 488 17.76 1.67 -2.87
N LEU A 489 17.55 0.63 -3.68
CA LEU A 489 16.80 -0.54 -3.24
C LEU A 489 17.68 -1.39 -2.31
N GLN A 490 17.31 -1.44 -1.02
CA GLN A 490 17.94 -2.31 -0.03
C GLN A 490 17.44 -3.76 -0.13
N ARG A 491 16.18 -3.91 -0.53
CA ARG A 491 15.52 -5.18 -0.82
C ARG A 491 14.74 -4.99 -2.11
N ARG A 492 14.67 -6.04 -2.93
CA ARG A 492 13.90 -6.04 -4.17
C ARG A 492 13.03 -7.28 -4.22
N LYS A 493 11.77 -7.12 -4.64
CA LYS A 493 10.92 -8.24 -5.00
C LYS A 493 11.36 -8.70 -6.38
N LEU A 494 11.80 -9.95 -6.48
CA LEU A 494 12.09 -10.54 -7.78
C LEU A 494 10.81 -11.13 -8.37
N GLY A 495 10.59 -10.92 -9.65
CA GLY A 495 9.62 -11.69 -10.43
C GLY A 495 10.10 -13.14 -10.62
N PRO A 496 9.21 -14.04 -11.06
CA PRO A 496 9.63 -15.37 -11.50
C PRO A 496 10.67 -15.26 -12.64
N PRO A 497 11.53 -16.27 -12.85
CA PRO A 497 12.43 -16.30 -14.01
C PRO A 497 11.64 -16.11 -15.31
N ARG A 498 12.11 -15.22 -16.17
CA ARG A 498 11.40 -14.79 -17.38
C ARG A 498 12.09 -15.20 -18.66
N SER A 499 11.33 -15.24 -19.73
CA SER A 499 11.82 -15.32 -21.10
C SER A 499 11.86 -13.92 -21.74
N PHE A 500 13.03 -13.49 -22.21
CA PHE A 500 13.27 -12.17 -22.79
C PHE A 500 13.45 -12.22 -24.31
N LEU A 501 12.82 -11.29 -25.02
CA LEU A 501 13.16 -10.99 -26.40
C LEU A 501 13.95 -9.68 -26.44
N VAL A 502 15.22 -9.74 -26.83
CA VAL A 502 16.12 -8.59 -26.86
C VAL A 502 16.11 -7.94 -28.24
N VAL A 503 15.67 -6.69 -28.32
CA VAL A 503 15.62 -5.86 -29.53
C VAL A 503 16.75 -4.85 -29.45
N GLU A 504 17.64 -4.84 -30.44
CA GLU A 504 18.75 -3.88 -30.52
C GLU A 504 18.45 -2.84 -31.60
N HIS A 505 18.43 -1.56 -31.23
CA HIS A 505 18.24 -0.46 -32.19
C HIS A 505 19.59 0.13 -32.63
N GLY A 506 19.73 0.49 -33.91
CA GLY A 506 20.83 1.29 -34.44
C GLY A 506 22.14 0.55 -34.77
N GLY A 507 22.26 -0.75 -34.48
CA GLY A 507 23.38 -1.61 -34.87
C GLY A 507 24.75 -1.14 -34.33
N GLY A 508 25.16 -1.66 -33.17
CA GLY A 508 26.44 -1.25 -32.54
C GLY A 508 26.63 -1.71 -31.10
N SER A 509 25.63 -2.39 -30.55
CA SER A 509 25.55 -2.94 -29.20
C SER A 509 25.56 -4.47 -29.21
N GLY A 510 26.03 -5.11 -30.30
CA GLY A 510 25.99 -6.57 -30.48
C GLY A 510 26.60 -7.37 -29.31
N ASP A 511 27.59 -6.80 -28.62
CA ASP A 511 28.16 -7.37 -27.38
C ASP A 511 27.18 -7.33 -26.19
N VAL A 512 26.32 -6.32 -26.09
CA VAL A 512 25.32 -6.18 -25.02
C VAL A 512 24.17 -7.17 -25.22
N ALA A 513 23.57 -7.23 -26.41
CA ALA A 513 22.48 -8.17 -26.67
C ALA A 513 22.94 -9.63 -26.54
N ALA A 514 24.10 -9.97 -27.11
CA ALA A 514 24.70 -11.30 -26.93
C ALA A 514 25.08 -11.58 -25.47
N GLY A 515 25.59 -10.57 -24.76
CA GLY A 515 25.90 -10.66 -23.33
C GLY A 515 24.68 -10.91 -22.45
N LEU A 516 23.55 -10.23 -22.73
CA LEU A 516 22.28 -10.46 -22.04
C LEU A 516 21.75 -11.87 -22.29
N VAL A 517 21.84 -12.35 -23.53
CA VAL A 517 21.45 -13.71 -23.90
C VAL A 517 22.30 -14.75 -23.17
N ALA A 518 23.62 -14.57 -23.15
CA ALA A 518 24.54 -15.46 -22.43
C ALA A 518 24.29 -15.46 -20.92
N ALA A 519 24.02 -14.29 -20.32
CA ALA A 519 23.83 -14.14 -18.89
C ALA A 519 22.43 -14.58 -18.40
N ALA A 520 21.43 -14.70 -19.28
CA ALA A 520 20.06 -15.06 -18.89
C ALA A 520 20.01 -16.43 -18.18
N ALA A 521 20.76 -17.41 -18.68
CA ALA A 521 20.80 -18.77 -18.12
C ALA A 521 21.27 -18.79 -16.65
N ASP A 522 22.23 -17.94 -16.30
CA ASP A 522 22.75 -17.83 -14.93
C ASP A 522 21.69 -17.35 -13.92
N HIS A 523 20.61 -16.72 -14.40
CA HIS A 523 19.48 -16.24 -13.60
C HIS A 523 18.24 -17.15 -13.73
N GLY A 524 18.38 -18.33 -14.34
CA GLY A 524 17.27 -19.24 -14.61
C GLY A 524 16.29 -18.73 -15.68
N ALA A 525 16.67 -17.69 -16.41
CA ALA A 525 15.90 -17.07 -17.49
C ALA A 525 16.33 -17.60 -18.87
N SER A 526 15.50 -17.35 -19.88
CA SER A 526 15.88 -17.53 -21.29
C SER A 526 15.86 -16.17 -21.98
N ALA A 527 16.72 -15.98 -22.97
CA ALA A 527 16.72 -14.78 -23.77
C ALA A 527 17.09 -15.10 -25.22
N THR A 528 16.45 -14.43 -26.17
CA THR A 528 16.75 -14.53 -27.60
C THR A 528 16.86 -13.14 -28.20
N VAL A 529 17.72 -12.99 -29.20
CA VAL A 529 17.79 -11.75 -29.98
C VAL A 529 16.62 -11.74 -30.97
N TYR A 530 15.99 -10.58 -31.13
CA TYR A 530 14.91 -10.40 -32.08
C TYR A 530 15.40 -10.55 -33.53
N GLU A 531 14.72 -11.42 -34.28
CA GLU A 531 14.86 -11.55 -35.72
C GLU A 531 13.51 -11.24 -36.39
N SER A 532 13.53 -10.68 -37.60
CA SER A 532 12.31 -10.37 -38.33
C SER A 532 11.48 -11.64 -38.57
N GLY A 533 10.22 -11.65 -38.11
CA GLY A 533 9.29 -12.79 -38.27
C GLY A 533 8.97 -13.57 -36.98
N VAL A 534 9.57 -13.20 -35.84
CA VAL A 534 9.16 -13.72 -34.52
C VAL A 534 7.70 -13.32 -34.22
N THR A 535 6.86 -14.28 -33.82
CA THR A 535 5.43 -14.08 -33.52
C THR A 535 5.17 -13.80 -32.03
N GLN A 536 4.03 -13.16 -31.72
CA GLN A 536 3.56 -12.95 -30.34
C GLN A 536 3.44 -14.28 -29.56
N GLY A 537 3.77 -14.27 -28.25
CA GLY A 537 3.49 -15.37 -27.31
C GLY A 537 4.64 -16.30 -26.94
N ALA A 538 5.87 -16.08 -27.44
CA ALA A 538 7.04 -16.93 -27.14
C ALA A 538 7.93 -16.41 -25.99
N PHE A 539 7.60 -15.26 -25.40
CA PHE A 539 8.41 -14.58 -24.40
C PHE A 539 7.52 -13.81 -23.41
N ASP A 540 7.99 -13.62 -22.18
CA ASP A 540 7.28 -12.89 -21.12
C ASP A 540 7.54 -11.38 -21.18
N SER A 541 8.72 -10.97 -21.67
CA SER A 541 9.14 -9.57 -21.66
C SER A 541 10.01 -9.22 -22.86
N VAL A 542 9.85 -8.01 -23.40
CA VAL A 542 10.69 -7.48 -24.47
C VAL A 542 11.68 -6.47 -23.89
N VAL A 543 12.94 -6.50 -24.32
CA VAL A 543 14.00 -5.60 -23.86
C VAL A 543 14.55 -4.84 -25.06
N VAL A 544 14.20 -3.57 -25.19
CA VAL A 544 14.69 -2.66 -26.23
C VAL A 544 15.96 -1.99 -25.73
N VAL A 545 17.09 -2.32 -26.33
CA VAL A 545 18.41 -1.75 -26.00
C VAL A 545 18.75 -0.64 -26.99
N LEU A 546 18.88 0.57 -26.48
CA LEU A 546 19.33 1.73 -27.27
C LEU A 546 20.86 1.81 -27.31
N PRO A 547 21.44 2.35 -28.39
CA PRO A 547 22.88 2.51 -28.50
C PRO A 547 23.40 3.55 -27.51
N ALA A 548 24.56 3.28 -26.91
CA ALA A 548 25.31 4.27 -26.15
C ALA A 548 25.95 5.26 -27.14
N LEU A 549 25.40 6.47 -27.23
CA LEU A 549 25.99 7.52 -28.05
C LEU A 549 27.07 8.26 -27.26
N PRO A 550 28.10 8.82 -27.90
CA PRO A 550 28.97 9.79 -27.23
C PRO A 550 28.14 11.01 -26.80
N SER A 551 28.70 11.84 -25.92
CA SER A 551 28.07 13.14 -25.61
C SER A 551 27.95 13.96 -26.91
N VAL A 552 26.71 14.21 -27.31
CA VAL A 552 26.36 14.96 -28.52
C VAL A 552 25.73 16.29 -28.14
N ASP A 553 25.82 17.28 -29.05
CA ASP A 553 25.15 18.55 -28.86
C ASP A 553 23.62 18.42 -29.04
N LEU A 554 22.90 19.46 -28.62
CA LEU A 554 21.45 19.48 -28.61
C LEU A 554 20.81 19.30 -30.01
N PRO A 555 21.29 19.95 -31.09
CA PRO A 555 20.83 19.68 -32.45
C PRO A 555 21.00 18.23 -32.88
N THR A 556 22.16 17.63 -32.60
CA THR A 556 22.42 16.22 -32.95
C THR A 556 21.50 15.29 -32.17
N ALA A 557 21.31 15.51 -30.88
CA ALA A 557 20.38 14.72 -30.06
C ALA A 557 18.95 14.76 -30.58
N VAL A 558 18.46 15.94 -31.01
CA VAL A 558 17.14 16.09 -31.63
C VAL A 558 17.05 15.29 -32.93
N ALA A 559 18.10 15.30 -33.76
CA ALA A 559 18.14 14.52 -34.99
C ALA A 559 18.12 13.00 -34.73
N GLU A 560 18.83 12.51 -33.71
CA GLU A 560 18.79 11.09 -33.34
C GLU A 560 17.43 10.68 -32.76
N LEU A 561 16.81 11.52 -31.93
CA LEU A 561 15.45 11.29 -31.44
C LEU A 561 14.42 11.30 -32.57
N ALA A 562 14.60 12.15 -33.58
CA ALA A 562 13.76 12.17 -34.77
C ALA A 562 13.88 10.89 -35.60
N ARG A 563 15.08 10.31 -35.70
CA ARG A 563 15.29 8.99 -36.32
C ARG A 563 14.66 7.87 -35.51
N LEU A 564 14.86 7.87 -34.19
CA LEU A 564 14.27 6.86 -33.30
C LEU A 564 12.75 6.85 -33.44
N PHE A 565 12.07 7.94 -33.06
CA PHE A 565 10.61 7.95 -33.03
C PHE A 565 9.96 7.92 -34.42
N GLY A 566 10.67 8.29 -35.48
CA GLY A 566 10.19 8.20 -36.85
C GLY A 566 10.40 6.85 -37.54
N ASP A 567 11.13 5.91 -36.93
CA ASP A 567 11.37 4.57 -37.48
C ASP A 567 10.54 3.51 -36.73
N PRO A 568 9.39 3.03 -37.24
CA PRO A 568 8.52 2.10 -36.51
C PRO A 568 9.22 0.79 -36.08
N GLN A 569 10.40 0.46 -36.62
CA GLN A 569 11.18 -0.72 -36.24
C GLN A 569 11.86 -0.60 -34.87
N TRP A 570 12.01 0.60 -34.30
CA TRP A 570 12.61 0.78 -32.97
C TRP A 570 11.80 0.09 -31.86
N LEU A 571 10.48 0.00 -32.06
CA LEU A 571 9.54 -0.69 -31.17
C LEU A 571 8.64 -1.63 -31.99
N PRO A 572 9.08 -2.87 -32.26
CA PRO A 572 8.34 -3.80 -33.10
C PRO A 572 6.99 -4.17 -32.48
N ASP A 573 6.00 -4.56 -33.29
CA ASP A 573 4.62 -4.88 -32.83
C ASP A 573 4.57 -5.94 -31.72
N VAL A 574 5.55 -6.84 -31.70
CA VAL A 574 5.71 -7.86 -30.65
C VAL A 574 5.97 -7.25 -29.27
N ALA A 575 6.59 -6.08 -29.20
CA ALA A 575 6.81 -5.31 -27.96
C ALA A 575 5.51 -4.67 -27.46
N ARG A 576 4.63 -4.26 -28.37
CA ARG A 576 3.34 -3.60 -28.06
C ARG A 576 2.26 -4.55 -27.56
N GLY A 577 2.47 -5.86 -27.73
CA GLY A 577 1.57 -6.93 -27.25
C GLY A 577 2.19 -7.85 -26.20
N ALA A 578 3.38 -7.51 -25.69
CA ALA A 578 4.02 -8.26 -24.61
C ALA A 578 3.40 -7.92 -23.26
N ALA A 579 3.54 -8.80 -22.26
CA ALA A 579 3.11 -8.45 -20.90
C ALA A 579 3.94 -7.28 -20.34
N GLU A 580 5.22 -7.20 -20.71
CA GLU A 580 6.14 -6.15 -20.26
C GLU A 580 7.17 -5.79 -21.33
N CYS A 581 7.50 -4.50 -21.44
CA CYS A 581 8.52 -3.95 -22.33
C CYS A 581 9.48 -3.04 -21.56
N TRP A 582 10.77 -3.36 -21.60
CA TRP A 582 11.85 -2.59 -21.00
C TRP A 582 12.58 -1.75 -22.04
N LEU A 583 12.79 -0.46 -21.77
CA LEU A 583 13.78 0.36 -22.46
C LEU A 583 15.08 0.38 -21.65
N VAL A 584 16.19 0.02 -22.29
CA VAL A 584 17.52 0.09 -21.69
C VAL A 584 18.30 1.24 -22.32
N THR A 585 18.73 2.18 -21.47
CA THR A 585 19.57 3.34 -21.87
C THR A 585 20.90 3.30 -21.15
N VAL A 586 21.88 4.06 -21.66
CA VAL A 586 23.20 4.22 -21.04
C VAL A 586 23.43 5.69 -20.72
N GLY A 587 23.62 6.01 -19.43
CA GLY A 587 23.88 7.36 -18.96
C GLY A 587 22.77 8.37 -19.23
N GLY A 588 21.53 7.92 -19.42
CA GLY A 588 20.36 8.77 -19.69
C GLY A 588 19.75 9.41 -18.45
N GLU A 589 20.17 9.02 -17.25
CA GLU A 589 19.68 9.57 -15.99
C GLU A 589 20.82 9.96 -15.05
N SER A 590 20.61 11.00 -14.24
CA SER A 590 21.54 11.39 -13.16
C SER A 590 20.96 10.86 -11.85
N VAL A 591 21.64 9.87 -11.29
CA VAL A 591 21.16 9.03 -10.18
C VAL A 591 21.88 9.41 -8.89
N LEU A 592 23.19 9.58 -8.97
CA LEU A 592 24.04 10.00 -7.86
C LEU A 592 24.53 11.45 -8.06
N PRO A 593 24.86 12.18 -6.99
CA PRO A 593 25.36 13.56 -7.09
C PRO A 593 26.61 13.73 -7.96
N ASP A 594 27.46 12.69 -8.02
CA ASP A 594 28.73 12.70 -8.76
C ASP A 594 28.59 12.08 -10.17
N ASP A 595 27.38 11.72 -10.62
CA ASP A 595 27.15 11.22 -11.97
C ASP A 595 27.46 12.31 -13.01
N GLU A 596 27.94 11.89 -14.19
CA GLU A 596 28.07 12.77 -15.35
C GLU A 596 26.72 13.34 -15.79
N LEU A 597 26.76 14.41 -16.60
CA LEU A 597 25.53 14.98 -17.17
C LEU A 597 24.79 13.91 -18.01
N PRO A 598 23.45 13.79 -17.86
CA PRO A 598 22.67 12.82 -18.63
C PRO A 598 22.83 13.00 -20.13
N GLN A 599 22.98 11.89 -20.85
CA GLN A 599 22.99 11.88 -22.31
C GLN A 599 21.61 12.30 -22.85
N LEU A 600 21.59 13.34 -23.69
CA LEU A 600 20.37 13.93 -24.24
C LEU A 600 19.50 12.90 -24.99
N PHE A 601 20.11 12.02 -25.78
CA PHE A 601 19.40 10.99 -26.54
C PHE A 601 18.70 9.98 -25.64
N GLY A 602 19.43 9.32 -24.73
CA GLY A 602 18.86 8.31 -23.83
C GLY A 602 17.80 8.90 -22.90
N ALA A 603 18.04 10.09 -22.36
CA ALA A 603 17.09 10.76 -21.50
C ALA A 603 15.79 11.16 -22.24
N GLY A 604 15.92 11.71 -23.45
CA GLY A 604 14.79 12.04 -24.31
C GLY A 604 13.99 10.80 -24.68
N ALA A 605 14.66 9.72 -25.08
CA ALA A 605 14.04 8.45 -25.42
C ALA A 605 13.27 7.85 -24.23
N ALA A 606 13.85 7.86 -23.04
CA ALA A 606 13.16 7.39 -21.82
C ALA A 606 11.90 8.20 -21.50
N ALA A 607 11.93 9.53 -21.68
CA ALA A 607 10.76 10.38 -21.48
C ALA A 607 9.64 10.09 -22.49
N GLY A 608 9.97 9.90 -23.77
CA GLY A 608 8.98 9.51 -24.79
C GLY A 608 8.46 8.10 -24.58
N PHE A 609 9.32 7.15 -24.20
CA PHE A 609 8.94 5.76 -23.95
C PHE A 609 7.93 5.61 -22.81
N ARG A 610 8.05 6.42 -21.75
CA ARG A 610 7.06 6.42 -20.65
C ARG A 610 5.64 6.78 -21.11
N CYS A 611 5.47 7.59 -22.15
CA CYS A 611 4.15 7.92 -22.70
C CYS A 611 3.42 6.71 -23.28
N LEU A 612 4.16 5.68 -23.73
CA LEU A 612 3.59 4.48 -24.34
C LEU A 612 2.71 3.68 -23.38
N ALA A 613 2.97 3.76 -22.07
CA ALA A 613 2.16 3.09 -21.06
C ALA A 613 0.68 3.53 -21.08
N ALA A 614 0.42 4.80 -21.47
CA ALA A 614 -0.93 5.33 -21.61
C ALA A 614 -1.55 5.08 -23.01
N GLU A 615 -0.75 4.66 -23.99
CA GLU A 615 -1.20 4.31 -25.35
C GLU A 615 -1.47 2.81 -25.49
N PHE A 616 -0.72 1.97 -24.78
CA PHE A 616 -0.78 0.51 -24.84
C PHE A 616 -1.07 -0.08 -23.44
N PRO A 617 -2.32 0.02 -22.95
CA PRO A 617 -2.67 -0.28 -21.55
C PRO A 617 -2.50 -1.75 -21.15
N THR A 618 -2.36 -2.66 -22.12
CA THR A 618 -2.15 -4.09 -21.89
C THR A 618 -0.68 -4.47 -21.71
N THR A 619 0.25 -3.55 -22.01
CA THR A 619 1.70 -3.75 -21.89
C THR A 619 2.24 -2.86 -20.78
N VAL A 620 3.02 -3.44 -19.86
CA VAL A 620 3.72 -2.65 -18.84
C VAL A 620 5.05 -2.13 -19.39
N PHE A 621 5.22 -0.81 -19.46
CA PHE A 621 6.47 -0.20 -19.93
C PHE A 621 7.37 0.16 -18.75
N ARG A 622 8.64 -0.22 -18.83
CA ARG A 622 9.64 0.03 -17.78
C ARG A 622 10.94 0.55 -18.36
N HIS A 623 11.70 1.28 -17.55
CA HIS A 623 12.98 1.88 -17.96
C HIS A 623 14.11 1.38 -17.05
N LEU A 624 15.25 1.05 -17.65
CA LEU A 624 16.49 0.71 -16.95
C LEU A 624 17.66 1.53 -17.53
N ASP A 625 18.26 2.38 -16.70
CA ASP A 625 19.44 3.15 -17.06
C ASP A 625 20.75 2.52 -16.53
N LEU A 626 21.74 2.41 -17.41
CA LEU A 626 23.00 1.72 -17.17
C LEU A 626 24.20 2.68 -17.15
N PRO A 627 25.29 2.34 -16.43
CA PRO A 627 26.60 2.91 -16.70
C PRO A 627 27.15 2.33 -18.01
N ALA A 628 28.17 2.97 -18.59
CA ALA A 628 28.76 2.55 -19.86
C ALA A 628 29.36 1.13 -19.85
N ASP A 629 29.74 0.62 -18.68
CA ASP A 629 30.44 -0.66 -18.47
C ASP A 629 29.61 -1.70 -17.69
N ALA A 630 28.28 -1.61 -17.73
CA ALA A 630 27.39 -2.47 -16.96
C ALA A 630 27.56 -3.97 -17.29
N PRO A 631 27.84 -4.83 -16.29
CA PRO A 631 27.92 -6.28 -16.52
C PRO A 631 26.55 -6.85 -16.89
N ALA A 632 26.47 -7.63 -17.98
CA ALA A 632 25.22 -8.20 -18.48
C ALA A 632 24.43 -9.00 -17.42
N SER A 633 25.12 -9.77 -16.56
CA SER A 633 24.49 -10.50 -15.45
C SER A 633 23.81 -9.59 -14.44
N THR A 634 24.38 -8.40 -14.17
CA THR A 634 23.73 -7.41 -13.29
C THR A 634 22.51 -6.79 -13.96
N VAL A 635 22.57 -6.57 -15.28
CA VAL A 635 21.44 -6.07 -16.07
C VAL A 635 20.27 -7.07 -16.05
N VAL A 636 20.52 -8.36 -16.32
CA VAL A 636 19.49 -9.41 -16.22
C VAL A 636 18.88 -9.48 -14.81
N GLY A 637 19.71 -9.40 -13.78
CA GLY A 637 19.22 -9.35 -12.39
C GLY A 637 18.35 -8.12 -12.08
N ALA A 638 18.59 -6.99 -12.76
CA ALA A 638 17.77 -5.79 -12.64
C ALA A 638 16.43 -5.93 -13.38
N LEU A 639 16.42 -6.53 -14.57
CA LEU A 639 15.20 -6.81 -15.35
C LEU A 639 14.20 -7.73 -14.63
N HIS A 640 14.66 -8.55 -13.68
CA HIS A 640 13.80 -9.36 -12.82
C HIS A 640 13.21 -8.60 -11.62
N THR A 641 13.51 -7.32 -11.44
CA THR A 641 12.95 -6.52 -10.35
C THR A 641 11.48 -6.24 -10.63
N ALA A 642 10.59 -6.78 -9.82
CA ALA A 642 9.16 -6.56 -9.94
C ALA A 642 8.76 -5.16 -9.42
N VAL A 643 7.59 -4.67 -9.87
CA VAL A 643 6.90 -3.46 -9.37
C VAL A 643 7.52 -2.11 -9.80
N GLU A 644 8.83 -2.02 -9.96
CA GLU A 644 9.54 -0.76 -10.21
C GLU A 644 9.46 -0.28 -11.66
N SER A 645 8.98 0.94 -11.91
CA SER A 645 8.83 1.49 -13.28
C SER A 645 10.14 1.94 -13.89
N ASP A 646 10.97 2.65 -13.13
CA ASP A 646 12.21 3.26 -13.58
C ASP A 646 13.33 2.85 -12.63
N LEU A 647 14.32 2.15 -13.18
CA LEU A 647 15.48 1.64 -12.47
C LEU A 647 16.76 2.23 -13.03
N ALA A 648 17.78 2.31 -12.19
CA ALA A 648 19.13 2.60 -12.63
C ALA A 648 20.16 1.75 -11.89
N LEU A 649 21.20 1.34 -12.62
CA LEU A 649 22.36 0.64 -12.07
C LEU A 649 23.49 1.64 -11.83
N ARG A 650 24.06 1.67 -10.63
CA ARG A 650 25.28 2.45 -10.32
C ARG A 650 26.14 1.69 -9.32
N GLY A 651 27.41 1.45 -9.64
CA GLY A 651 28.35 0.75 -8.76
C GLY A 651 27.85 -0.61 -8.26
N GLY A 652 27.21 -1.40 -9.14
CA GLY A 652 26.63 -2.71 -8.81
C GLY A 652 25.34 -2.69 -7.97
N LYS A 653 24.80 -1.50 -7.67
CA LYS A 653 23.57 -1.31 -6.89
C LYS A 653 22.42 -0.84 -7.78
N ILE A 654 21.19 -1.23 -7.42
CA ILE A 654 19.97 -0.78 -8.09
C ILE A 654 19.35 0.39 -7.32
N TYR A 655 18.94 1.41 -8.07
CA TYR A 655 18.19 2.56 -7.60
C TYR A 655 16.86 2.59 -8.34
N ALA A 656 15.81 3.03 -7.66
CA ALA A 656 14.50 3.22 -8.26
C ALA A 656 14.08 4.69 -8.18
N LYS A 657 13.46 5.18 -9.26
CA LYS A 657 13.01 6.58 -9.34
C LYS A 657 11.75 6.79 -8.51
N ARG A 658 11.68 7.91 -7.80
CA ARG A 658 10.54 8.32 -6.98
C ARG A 658 10.26 9.81 -7.17
N LEU A 659 9.00 10.18 -7.18
CA LEU A 659 8.53 11.53 -6.96
C LEU A 659 8.15 11.67 -5.49
N VAL A 660 8.73 12.67 -4.82
CA VAL A 660 8.49 12.94 -3.39
C VAL A 660 8.29 14.43 -3.18
N TYR A 661 7.62 14.80 -2.09
CA TYR A 661 7.52 16.21 -1.69
C TYR A 661 8.91 16.77 -1.43
N ALA A 662 9.15 18.00 -1.88
CA ALA A 662 10.41 18.68 -1.61
C ALA A 662 10.52 19.02 -0.12
N GLU A 663 11.54 18.51 0.55
CA GLU A 663 11.81 18.81 1.96
C GLU A 663 12.11 20.31 2.17
N PRO A 664 11.64 20.93 3.28
CA PRO A 664 12.06 22.26 3.68
C PRO A 664 13.56 22.26 4.02
N ASP A 665 14.34 23.13 3.38
CA ASP A 665 15.79 23.17 3.62
C ASP A 665 16.10 23.79 4.99
N ALA A 666 16.42 22.96 5.98
CA ALA A 666 16.77 23.40 7.33
C ALA A 666 18.03 24.30 7.39
N SER A 667 18.89 24.27 6.35
CA SER A 667 20.08 25.11 6.24
C SER A 667 19.80 26.48 5.61
N ALA A 668 18.61 26.68 5.02
CA ALA A 668 18.24 27.91 4.34
C ALA A 668 17.82 29.06 5.29
N ALA A 669 17.69 28.81 6.60
CA ALA A 669 17.43 29.87 7.58
C ALA A 669 18.54 30.93 7.65
N ASP A 670 19.78 30.57 7.25
CA ASP A 670 20.97 31.43 7.38
C ASP A 670 21.46 32.07 6.07
N SER A 671 20.83 31.80 4.92
CA SER A 671 21.21 32.43 3.64
C SER A 671 20.04 33.21 3.04
N ARG A 672 20.14 34.55 3.04
CA ARG A 672 19.21 35.40 2.27
C ARG A 672 19.23 34.94 0.80
N PRO A 673 18.08 34.79 0.13
CA PRO A 673 18.08 34.55 -1.31
C PRO A 673 18.88 35.67 -1.97
N ALA A 674 19.79 35.32 -2.89
CA ALA A 674 20.44 36.30 -3.73
C ALA A 674 19.34 37.16 -4.37
N THR A 675 19.35 38.47 -4.11
CA THR A 675 18.39 39.39 -4.72
C THR A 675 18.54 39.28 -6.23
N GLU A 676 17.47 38.83 -6.91
CA GLU A 676 17.47 38.72 -8.37
C GLU A 676 17.81 40.07 -9.00
N ASN A 677 18.61 40.04 -10.07
CA ASN A 677 18.87 41.23 -10.87
C ASN A 677 17.66 41.51 -11.77
N LEU A 678 16.72 42.29 -11.27
CA LEU A 678 15.47 42.61 -11.97
C LEU A 678 15.59 43.82 -12.93
N GLY A 679 16.82 44.25 -13.26
CA GLY A 679 17.04 45.39 -14.16
C GLY A 679 16.53 45.15 -15.58
N HIS A 680 16.60 43.93 -16.08
CA HIS A 680 15.98 43.54 -17.36
C HIS A 680 15.57 42.07 -17.35
N VAL A 681 14.26 41.84 -17.49
CA VAL A 681 13.67 40.50 -17.61
C VAL A 681 13.30 40.24 -19.06
N VAL A 682 13.82 39.18 -19.66
CA VAL A 682 13.48 38.75 -21.02
C VAL A 682 12.63 37.49 -20.94
N ILE A 683 11.44 37.51 -21.55
CA ILE A 683 10.50 36.39 -21.53
C ILE A 683 10.31 35.87 -22.96
N VAL A 684 10.90 34.73 -23.28
CA VAL A 684 10.72 34.01 -24.54
C VAL A 684 9.36 33.30 -24.53
N GLY A 685 8.57 33.49 -25.59
CA GLY A 685 7.15 33.14 -25.56
C GLY A 685 6.32 34.14 -24.75
N GLY A 686 6.81 35.37 -24.57
CA GLY A 686 6.26 36.36 -23.64
C GLY A 686 4.83 36.83 -23.95
N THR A 687 4.38 36.73 -25.20
CA THR A 687 2.99 37.03 -25.58
C THR A 687 2.04 35.83 -25.44
N GLY A 688 2.56 34.66 -25.08
CA GLY A 688 1.76 33.48 -24.75
C GLY A 688 1.10 33.61 -23.37
N LYS A 689 0.13 32.75 -23.08
CA LYS A 689 -0.61 32.80 -21.80
C LYS A 689 0.32 32.73 -20.59
N LEU A 690 1.26 31.78 -20.59
CA LEU A 690 2.25 31.63 -19.50
C LEU A 690 3.21 32.84 -19.42
N GLY A 691 3.66 33.35 -20.57
CA GLY A 691 4.52 34.52 -20.64
C GLY A 691 3.91 35.78 -20.01
N LEU A 692 2.59 35.98 -20.16
CA LEU A 692 1.87 37.09 -19.55
C LEU A 692 1.73 36.95 -18.03
N GLU A 693 1.62 35.73 -17.50
CA GLU A 693 1.61 35.49 -16.05
C GLU A 693 2.98 35.75 -15.42
N PHE A 694 4.07 35.35 -16.08
CA PHE A 694 5.43 35.75 -15.66
C PHE A 694 5.66 37.25 -15.77
N CYS A 695 5.15 37.90 -16.82
CA CYS A 695 5.22 39.35 -16.96
C CYS A 695 4.55 40.04 -15.76
N GLU A 696 3.32 39.63 -15.42
CA GLU A 696 2.62 40.15 -14.25
C GLU A 696 3.37 39.91 -12.94
N HIS A 697 3.96 38.73 -12.76
CA HIS A 697 4.78 38.39 -11.60
C HIS A 697 5.98 39.34 -11.46
N TYR A 698 6.76 39.53 -12.53
CA TYR A 698 7.96 40.37 -12.48
C TYR A 698 7.66 41.86 -12.41
N VAL A 699 6.51 42.33 -12.91
CA VAL A 699 6.04 43.69 -12.62
C VAL A 699 5.79 43.87 -11.13
N ARG A 700 5.13 42.92 -10.48
CA ARG A 700 4.90 42.97 -9.02
C ARG A 700 6.17 42.82 -8.20
N ALA A 701 7.15 42.08 -8.72
CA ALA A 701 8.47 41.93 -8.10
C ALA A 701 9.33 43.21 -8.25
N GLY A 702 8.92 44.18 -9.08
CA GLY A 702 9.59 45.46 -9.25
C GLY A 702 10.68 45.47 -10.32
N ALA A 703 10.50 44.72 -11.42
CA ALA A 703 11.42 44.79 -12.55
C ALA A 703 11.43 46.19 -13.21
N ASP A 704 12.61 46.66 -13.62
CA ASP A 704 12.75 47.96 -14.30
C ASP A 704 12.23 47.88 -15.75
N ARG A 705 12.58 46.79 -16.45
CA ARG A 705 12.20 46.53 -17.84
C ARG A 705 11.85 45.06 -18.06
N ILE A 706 10.79 44.79 -18.80
CA ILE A 706 10.41 43.44 -19.25
C ILE A 706 10.28 43.43 -20.78
N THR A 707 11.06 42.58 -21.45
CA THR A 707 10.93 42.35 -22.90
C THR A 707 10.20 41.03 -23.16
N LEU A 708 8.99 41.11 -23.72
CA LEU A 708 8.19 39.98 -24.16
C LEU A 708 8.56 39.61 -25.60
N LEU A 709 9.26 38.50 -25.78
CA LEU A 709 9.75 38.03 -27.07
C LEU A 709 8.80 36.99 -27.67
N SER A 710 8.34 37.21 -28.90
CA SER A 710 7.54 36.23 -29.64
C SER A 710 7.65 36.42 -31.15
N ARG A 711 7.24 35.42 -31.96
CA ARG A 711 7.31 35.51 -33.43
C ARG A 711 6.46 36.63 -34.03
N THR A 712 5.31 36.92 -33.42
CA THR A 712 4.33 37.86 -33.97
C THR A 712 4.42 39.26 -33.34
N GLY A 713 5.12 39.40 -32.22
CA GLY A 713 5.18 40.65 -31.47
C GLY A 713 3.81 41.09 -30.92
N ALA A 714 3.60 42.40 -30.83
CA ALA A 714 2.36 42.96 -30.29
C ALA A 714 1.14 42.63 -31.17
N SER A 715 0.05 42.19 -30.55
CA SER A 715 -1.21 41.91 -31.25
C SER A 715 -2.41 42.49 -30.51
N ALA A 716 -3.51 42.75 -31.23
CA ALA A 716 -4.74 43.27 -30.63
C ALA A 716 -5.35 42.33 -29.56
N ALA A 717 -5.08 41.02 -29.66
CA ALA A 717 -5.61 40.00 -28.76
C ALA A 717 -5.04 40.07 -27.34
N ILE A 718 -3.77 40.47 -27.20
CA ILE A 718 -3.07 40.51 -25.90
C ILE A 718 -3.14 41.89 -25.22
N GLU A 719 -3.52 42.93 -25.97
CA GLU A 719 -3.49 44.32 -25.50
C GLU A 719 -4.36 44.58 -24.25
N PRO A 720 -5.57 44.02 -24.08
CA PRO A 720 -6.34 44.18 -22.84
C PRO A 720 -5.61 43.65 -21.61
N ARG A 721 -4.91 42.51 -21.74
CA ARG A 721 -4.14 41.89 -20.65
C ARG A 721 -2.89 42.72 -20.35
N LEU A 722 -2.18 43.18 -21.37
CA LEU A 722 -1.01 44.05 -21.20
C LEU A 722 -1.37 45.39 -20.54
N ARG A 723 -2.51 46.01 -20.88
CA ARG A 723 -2.97 47.22 -20.19
C ARG A 723 -3.22 46.98 -18.69
N ALA A 724 -3.81 45.84 -18.34
CA ALA A 724 -4.02 45.49 -16.93
C ALA A 724 -2.67 45.30 -16.20
N ILE A 725 -1.69 44.65 -16.84
CA ILE A 725 -0.35 44.44 -16.26
C ILE A 725 0.40 45.76 -16.12
N ARG A 726 0.40 46.63 -17.15
CA ARG A 726 1.01 47.97 -17.10
C ARG A 726 0.41 48.87 -16.01
N ALA A 727 -0.81 48.61 -15.56
CA ALA A 727 -1.44 49.37 -14.48
C ALA A 727 -0.96 48.94 -13.07
N LEU A 728 -0.18 47.86 -12.95
CA LEU A 728 0.31 47.35 -11.66
C LEU A 728 1.57 48.04 -11.15
N GLY A 729 2.32 48.73 -12.02
CA GLY A 729 3.58 49.40 -11.67
C GLY A 729 4.20 50.16 -12.85
N ASP A 730 5.36 50.78 -12.62
CA ASP A 730 6.04 51.66 -13.60
C ASP A 730 7.05 50.91 -14.52
N THR A 731 7.02 49.58 -14.53
CA THR A 731 7.91 48.74 -15.35
C THR A 731 7.77 49.04 -16.85
N ASP A 732 8.90 49.19 -17.54
CA ASP A 732 8.93 49.35 -19.00
C ASP A 732 8.70 48.01 -19.72
N ILE A 733 7.47 47.79 -20.22
CA ILE A 733 7.07 46.55 -20.89
C ILE A 733 7.14 46.72 -22.41
N VAL A 734 8.14 46.08 -23.02
CA VAL A 734 8.40 46.08 -24.46
C VAL A 734 7.99 44.74 -25.07
N VAL A 735 7.25 44.77 -26.17
CA VAL A 735 6.91 43.57 -26.94
C VAL A 735 7.72 43.57 -28.23
N ALA A 736 8.56 42.55 -28.41
CA ALA A 736 9.48 42.44 -29.53
C ALA A 736 9.15 41.23 -30.41
N SER A 737 9.27 41.42 -31.73
CA SER A 737 9.16 40.33 -32.69
C SER A 737 10.53 39.68 -32.91
N CYS A 738 10.63 38.39 -32.65
CA CYS A 738 11.82 37.57 -32.92
C CYS A 738 11.40 36.11 -33.02
N ASP A 739 11.83 35.44 -34.09
CA ASP A 739 11.71 33.99 -34.17
C ASP A 739 12.96 33.35 -33.58
N VAL A 740 12.83 32.79 -32.37
CA VAL A 740 13.96 32.17 -31.69
C VAL A 740 14.45 30.89 -32.38
N GLY A 741 13.60 30.24 -33.19
CA GLY A 741 13.99 29.09 -34.00
C GLY A 741 14.98 29.46 -35.12
N GLU A 742 15.03 30.73 -35.52
CA GLU A 742 15.94 31.24 -36.54
C GLU A 742 17.13 31.99 -35.92
N GLU A 743 18.33 31.42 -36.00
CA GLU A 743 19.55 32.02 -35.43
C GLU A 743 19.79 33.46 -35.90
N SER A 744 19.54 33.75 -37.18
CA SER A 744 19.71 35.09 -37.73
C SER A 744 18.76 36.14 -37.12
N SER A 745 17.53 35.74 -36.77
CA SER A 745 16.54 36.59 -36.10
C SER A 745 17.00 36.92 -34.67
N VAL A 746 17.52 35.92 -33.95
CA VAL A 746 18.06 36.10 -32.60
C VAL A 746 19.29 37.01 -32.61
N LEU A 747 20.20 36.85 -33.57
CA LEU A 747 21.39 37.72 -33.70
C LEU A 747 20.99 39.18 -33.96
N GLN A 748 20.00 39.42 -34.82
CA GLN A 748 19.49 40.76 -35.09
C GLN A 748 18.86 41.37 -33.82
N PHE A 749 18.07 40.59 -33.09
CA PHE A 749 17.47 41.03 -31.83
C PHE A 749 18.52 41.32 -30.76
N ALA A 750 19.53 40.47 -30.62
CA ALA A 750 20.64 40.65 -29.69
C ALA A 750 21.46 41.91 -29.99
N ALA A 751 21.79 42.15 -31.27
CA ALA A 751 22.51 43.37 -31.68
C ALA A 751 21.73 44.65 -31.36
N ALA A 752 20.40 44.63 -31.48
CA ALA A 752 19.55 45.77 -31.11
C ALA A 752 19.51 46.03 -29.58
N HIS A 753 19.93 45.06 -28.76
CA HIS A 753 19.87 45.11 -27.29
C HIS A 753 21.25 44.90 -26.63
N GLU A 754 22.35 45.08 -27.35
CA GLU A 754 23.73 44.82 -26.89
C GLU A 754 24.05 45.48 -25.54
N ASN A 755 23.52 46.68 -25.31
CA ASN A 755 23.78 47.48 -24.10
C ASN A 755 22.76 47.26 -22.97
N ILE A 756 21.86 46.29 -23.10
CA ILE A 756 20.78 46.02 -22.14
C ILE A 756 20.74 44.51 -21.81
N PRO A 757 21.77 43.96 -21.15
CA PRO A 757 21.85 42.53 -20.84
C PRO A 757 20.69 42.08 -19.95
N ALA A 758 20.25 40.83 -20.08
CA ALA A 758 19.23 40.26 -19.20
C ALA A 758 19.80 39.95 -17.81
N GLY A 759 19.08 40.33 -16.77
CA GLY A 759 19.26 39.86 -15.39
C GLY A 759 18.39 38.64 -15.06
N VAL A 760 17.27 38.47 -15.77
CA VAL A 760 16.44 37.26 -15.74
C VAL A 760 16.02 36.89 -17.15
N LEU A 761 16.16 35.62 -17.51
CA LEU A 761 15.68 35.04 -18.76
C LEU A 761 14.66 33.94 -18.46
N VAL A 762 13.41 34.13 -18.88
CA VAL A 762 12.35 33.13 -18.73
C VAL A 762 12.02 32.54 -20.09
N HIS A 763 12.09 31.23 -20.21
CA HIS A 763 11.66 30.50 -21.39
C HIS A 763 10.30 29.88 -21.17
N ALA A 764 9.26 30.56 -21.65
CA ALA A 764 7.85 30.17 -21.55
C ALA A 764 7.24 29.77 -22.91
N ALA A 765 8.07 29.46 -23.92
CA ALA A 765 7.58 29.01 -25.21
C ALA A 765 7.01 27.58 -25.11
N VAL A 766 5.80 27.41 -25.63
CA VAL A 766 5.10 26.12 -25.64
C VAL A 766 4.60 25.86 -27.05
N ASN A 767 4.94 24.69 -27.58
CA ASN A 767 4.27 24.09 -28.72
C ASN A 767 3.71 22.74 -28.27
N TYR A 768 2.39 22.57 -28.32
CA TYR A 768 1.75 21.30 -27.99
C TYR A 768 1.53 20.53 -29.28
N VAL A 769 2.10 19.34 -29.35
CA VAL A 769 1.90 18.41 -30.46
C VAL A 769 1.31 17.15 -29.86
N ASP A 770 0.05 16.88 -30.22
CA ASP A 770 -0.64 15.63 -29.89
C ASP A 770 -0.39 14.64 -31.03
N ALA A 771 0.32 13.56 -30.73
CA ALA A 771 0.61 12.52 -31.70
C ALA A 771 0.81 11.20 -30.96
N GLY A 772 0.04 10.19 -31.34
CA GLY A 772 0.31 8.80 -30.93
C GLY A 772 1.53 8.27 -31.67
N LEU A 773 2.12 7.18 -31.16
CA LEU A 773 3.36 6.63 -31.70
C LEU A 773 3.36 6.45 -33.23
N ASP A 774 2.26 5.94 -33.80
CA ASP A 774 2.16 5.61 -35.22
C ASP A 774 2.02 6.82 -36.15
N ASP A 775 1.69 7.99 -35.59
CA ASP A 775 1.53 9.24 -36.33
C ASP A 775 2.81 10.09 -36.32
N ILE A 776 3.82 9.72 -35.55
CA ILE A 776 5.04 10.52 -35.38
C ILE A 776 5.94 10.39 -36.61
N THR A 777 6.28 11.53 -37.22
CA THR A 777 7.30 11.63 -38.26
C THR A 777 8.58 12.31 -37.76
N PRO A 778 9.74 12.07 -38.40
CA PRO A 778 10.98 12.79 -38.07
C PRO A 778 10.84 14.33 -38.14
N GLU A 779 10.03 14.82 -39.08
CA GLU A 779 9.76 16.25 -39.24
C GLU A 779 9.01 16.81 -38.03
N MET A 780 8.01 16.08 -37.51
CA MET A 780 7.24 16.50 -36.33
C MET A 780 8.11 16.61 -35.08
N VAL A 781 9.07 15.69 -34.90
CA VAL A 781 10.02 15.73 -33.77
C VAL A 781 10.90 16.99 -33.86
N THR A 782 11.42 17.27 -35.06
CA THR A 782 12.27 18.45 -35.32
C THR A 782 11.47 19.75 -35.12
N GLU A 783 10.23 19.80 -35.61
CA GLU A 783 9.33 20.95 -35.44
C GLU A 783 8.98 21.20 -33.97
N ALA A 784 8.66 20.16 -33.20
CA ALA A 784 8.38 20.27 -31.77
C ALA A 784 9.59 20.82 -30.98
N ALA A 785 10.81 20.41 -31.35
CA ALA A 785 12.04 20.87 -30.72
C ALA A 785 12.50 22.28 -31.18
N SER A 786 12.08 22.73 -32.36
CA SER A 786 12.59 23.95 -33.03
C SER A 786 12.61 25.20 -32.14
N SER A 787 11.44 25.68 -31.69
CA SER A 787 11.32 26.90 -30.90
C SER A 787 11.51 26.66 -29.40
N LYS A 788 11.21 25.44 -28.92
CA LYS A 788 11.23 25.11 -27.50
C LYS A 788 12.61 24.69 -27.01
N VAL A 789 13.41 23.98 -27.80
CA VAL A 789 14.69 23.41 -27.37
C VAL A 789 15.84 24.12 -28.10
N LEU A 790 15.83 24.12 -29.43
CA LEU A 790 16.88 24.77 -30.23
C LEU A 790 16.80 26.29 -30.13
N GLY A 791 15.59 26.84 -30.07
CA GLY A 791 15.39 28.28 -30.03
C GLY A 791 15.93 28.94 -28.76
N ILE A 792 15.74 28.32 -27.59
CA ILE A 792 16.33 28.83 -26.35
C ILE A 792 17.85 28.70 -26.34
N ALA A 793 18.40 27.64 -26.95
CA ALA A 793 19.85 27.49 -27.12
C ALA A 793 20.44 28.62 -28.00
N ASN A 794 19.73 29.05 -29.05
CA ASN A 794 20.13 30.21 -29.85
C ASN A 794 20.16 31.51 -29.03
N VAL A 795 19.15 31.74 -28.19
CA VAL A 795 19.05 32.91 -27.31
C VAL A 795 20.20 32.90 -26.30
N LEU A 796 20.44 31.78 -25.61
CA LEU A 796 21.50 31.64 -24.61
C LEU A 796 22.91 31.86 -25.19
N ARG A 797 23.11 31.49 -26.46
CA ARG A 797 24.40 31.66 -27.17
C ARG A 797 24.65 33.10 -27.63
N SER A 798 23.59 33.86 -27.92
CA SER A 798 23.70 35.09 -28.71
C SER A 798 23.22 36.35 -27.98
N PHE A 799 22.29 36.23 -27.02
CA PHE A 799 21.74 37.36 -26.30
C PHE A 799 22.61 37.72 -25.09
N PRO A 800 22.90 39.01 -24.84
CA PRO A 800 23.75 39.42 -23.72
C PRO A 800 23.08 39.12 -22.37
N LEU A 801 23.78 38.39 -21.50
CA LEU A 801 23.37 38.08 -20.13
C LEU A 801 24.29 38.78 -19.13
N THR A 802 23.74 39.22 -18.01
CA THR A 802 24.55 39.69 -16.86
C THR A 802 25.29 38.50 -16.21
N PRO A 803 26.42 38.72 -15.50
CA PRO A 803 27.15 37.65 -14.84
C PRO A 803 26.33 36.88 -13.78
N ASP A 804 25.33 37.54 -13.19
CA ASP A 804 24.39 37.01 -12.21
C ASP A 804 23.02 36.68 -12.82
N CYS A 805 22.93 36.55 -14.14
CA CYS A 805 21.68 36.27 -14.83
C CYS A 805 21.07 34.95 -14.38
N ARG A 806 19.79 34.99 -14.00
CA ARG A 806 18.99 33.79 -13.73
C ARG A 806 18.26 33.33 -14.99
N VAL A 807 18.30 32.03 -15.27
CA VAL A 807 17.59 31.39 -16.39
C VAL A 807 16.52 30.43 -15.87
N LEU A 808 15.26 30.65 -16.24
CA LEU A 808 14.13 29.80 -15.86
C LEU A 808 13.56 29.12 -17.10
N LEU A 809 13.68 27.79 -17.17
CA LEU A 809 13.17 26.99 -18.28
C LEU A 809 11.83 26.37 -17.88
N CYS A 810 10.74 26.74 -18.56
CA CYS A 810 9.42 26.15 -18.31
C CYS A 810 9.31 24.80 -19.00
N SER A 811 9.43 23.76 -18.19
CA SER A 811 9.26 22.36 -18.54
C SER A 811 7.86 21.86 -18.15
N SER A 812 7.63 20.55 -18.20
CA SER A 812 6.33 19.92 -17.91
C SER A 812 6.50 18.65 -17.09
N ILE A 813 5.55 18.39 -16.19
CA ILE A 813 5.48 17.11 -15.45
C ILE A 813 5.38 15.89 -16.40
N ALA A 814 4.90 16.09 -17.64
CA ALA A 814 4.86 15.06 -18.67
C ALA A 814 6.25 14.48 -18.99
N ALA A 815 7.35 15.22 -18.79
CA ALA A 815 8.70 14.68 -18.94
C ALA A 815 9.02 13.57 -17.92
N SER A 816 8.31 13.54 -16.79
CA SER A 816 8.52 12.61 -15.68
C SER A 816 7.44 11.54 -15.59
N LEU A 817 6.16 11.89 -15.77
CA LEU A 817 5.04 10.94 -15.68
C LEU A 817 4.58 10.38 -17.03
N GLY A 818 4.92 11.03 -18.14
CA GLY A 818 4.35 10.73 -19.45
C GLY A 818 2.87 11.12 -19.56
N GLY A 819 2.29 10.84 -20.73
CA GLY A 819 0.88 11.10 -21.03
C GLY A 819 0.53 10.59 -22.43
N ARG A 820 -0.72 10.19 -22.63
CA ARG A 820 -1.22 9.67 -23.92
C ARG A 820 -1.10 10.74 -25.01
N GLY A 821 -0.48 10.42 -26.14
CA GLY A 821 -0.28 11.37 -27.24
C GLY A 821 0.77 12.45 -26.97
N GLN A 822 1.53 12.34 -25.87
CA GLN A 822 2.46 13.38 -25.40
C GLN A 822 3.94 13.03 -25.62
N ILE A 823 4.26 12.03 -26.46
CA ILE A 823 5.64 11.57 -26.67
C ILE A 823 6.58 12.75 -27.01
N LEU A 824 6.26 13.54 -28.03
CA LEU A 824 7.09 14.68 -28.45
C LEU A 824 7.17 15.79 -27.39
N TYR A 825 6.07 15.98 -26.65
CA TYR A 825 6.01 16.95 -25.57
C TYR A 825 6.90 16.51 -24.38
N ALA A 826 6.86 15.25 -23.97
CA ALA A 826 7.69 14.71 -22.91
C ALA A 826 9.19 14.77 -23.28
N VAL A 827 9.53 14.38 -24.51
CA VAL A 827 10.90 14.41 -25.06
C VAL A 827 11.47 15.84 -25.01
N THR A 828 10.77 16.82 -25.57
CA THR A 828 11.27 18.21 -25.64
C THR A 828 11.39 18.88 -24.28
N ASN A 829 10.48 18.61 -23.34
CA ASN A 829 10.57 19.09 -21.96
C ASN A 829 11.74 18.43 -21.21
N ARG A 830 11.99 17.12 -21.43
CA ARG A 830 13.15 16.45 -20.82
C ARG A 830 14.49 17.02 -21.30
N LEU A 831 14.60 17.39 -22.59
CA LEU A 831 15.79 18.07 -23.11
C LEU A 831 16.02 19.44 -22.44
N LEU A 832 14.95 20.17 -22.11
CA LEU A 832 15.05 21.42 -21.34
C LEU A 832 15.55 21.20 -19.91
N ASP A 833 15.09 20.15 -19.24
CA ASP A 833 15.55 19.81 -17.89
C ASP A 833 17.07 19.58 -17.86
N ILE A 834 17.59 18.89 -18.87
CA ILE A 834 19.02 18.61 -19.02
C ILE A 834 19.79 19.86 -19.42
N LEU A 835 19.20 20.74 -20.24
CA LEU A 835 19.80 22.03 -20.57
C LEU A 835 20.01 22.90 -19.32
N ALA A 836 19.03 22.96 -18.41
CA ALA A 836 19.19 23.68 -17.14
C ALA A 836 20.37 23.14 -16.32
N ARG A 837 20.52 21.81 -16.24
CA ARG A 837 21.66 21.15 -15.58
C ARG A 837 22.99 21.50 -16.24
N THR A 838 23.02 21.47 -17.57
CA THR A 838 24.22 21.79 -18.37
C THR A 838 24.68 23.22 -18.12
N LEU A 839 23.74 24.17 -18.10
CA LEU A 839 24.02 25.58 -17.80
C LEU A 839 24.59 25.78 -16.39
N ARG A 840 24.07 25.04 -15.39
CA ARG A 840 24.61 25.10 -14.02
C ARG A 840 26.04 24.58 -13.91
N VAL A 841 26.37 23.51 -14.65
CA VAL A 841 27.77 23.03 -14.74
C VAL A 841 28.69 24.07 -15.37
N GLN A 842 28.16 24.90 -16.27
CA GLN A 842 28.87 26.04 -16.87
C GLN A 842 28.89 27.29 -15.98
N GLY A 843 28.31 27.24 -14.78
CA GLY A 843 28.28 28.34 -13.81
C GLY A 843 27.13 29.35 -14.01
N ILE A 844 26.16 29.06 -14.87
CA ILE A 844 24.97 29.90 -15.09
C ILE A 844 23.86 29.46 -14.11
N ASP A 845 23.22 30.42 -13.42
CA ASP A 845 22.10 30.17 -12.49
C ASP A 845 20.83 29.77 -13.27
N ALA A 846 20.72 28.50 -13.64
CA ALA A 846 19.63 27.99 -14.47
C ALA A 846 18.79 26.94 -13.74
N HIS A 847 17.46 26.99 -13.89
CA HIS A 847 16.52 26.04 -13.28
C HIS A 847 15.43 25.62 -14.26
N ALA A 848 15.09 24.32 -14.25
CA ALA A 848 13.94 23.80 -14.95
C ALA A 848 12.75 23.65 -13.99
N LEU A 849 11.62 24.29 -14.34
CA LEU A 849 10.37 24.20 -13.59
C LEU A 849 9.39 23.36 -14.40
N GLN A 850 9.13 22.15 -13.93
CA GLN A 850 8.18 21.23 -14.55
C GLN A 850 6.76 21.53 -14.06
N TRP A 851 5.95 22.10 -14.93
CA TRP A 851 4.59 22.51 -14.56
C TRP A 851 3.58 21.37 -14.74
N GLY A 852 2.71 21.21 -13.75
CA GLY A 852 1.44 20.50 -13.87
C GLY A 852 0.40 21.31 -14.65
N LEU A 853 -0.88 20.92 -14.58
CA LEU A 853 -1.94 21.59 -15.33
C LEU A 853 -2.22 23.02 -14.79
N TRP A 854 -2.33 24.02 -15.66
CA TRP A 854 -2.71 25.40 -15.29
C TRP A 854 -4.16 25.69 -15.71
N SER A 855 -4.90 26.40 -14.86
CA SER A 855 -6.29 26.84 -15.09
C SER A 855 -6.48 27.80 -16.27
N VAL A 856 -5.40 28.34 -16.83
CA VAL A 856 -5.42 29.26 -17.98
C VAL A 856 -5.22 28.56 -19.33
N GLN A 857 -4.95 27.25 -19.38
CA GLN A 857 -4.71 26.55 -20.64
C GLN A 857 -5.97 26.40 -21.53
N GLY A 858 -5.76 26.51 -22.84
CA GLY A 858 -6.57 25.96 -23.94
C GLY A 858 -5.57 25.38 -24.96
N PRO A 859 -5.87 24.36 -25.79
CA PRO A 859 -7.09 24.09 -26.57
C PRO A 859 -7.73 22.72 -26.23
N LEU A 860 -7.61 22.27 -24.98
CA LEU A 860 -8.35 21.11 -24.51
C LEU A 860 -9.84 21.47 -24.57
N ASP A 861 -10.63 20.68 -25.30
CA ASP A 861 -12.09 20.77 -25.19
C ASP A 861 -12.52 20.38 -23.76
N GLN A 862 -13.79 20.62 -23.43
CA GLN A 862 -14.31 20.27 -22.10
C GLN A 862 -14.10 18.78 -21.78
N ALA A 863 -14.09 17.90 -22.79
CA ALA A 863 -13.84 16.48 -22.64
C ALA A 863 -12.38 16.16 -22.27
N ALA A 864 -11.40 16.86 -22.85
CA ALA A 864 -10.00 16.66 -22.53
C ALA A 864 -9.61 17.26 -21.17
N VAL A 865 -10.25 18.35 -20.73
CA VAL A 865 -10.14 18.83 -19.34
C VAL A 865 -10.76 17.83 -18.37
N ALA A 866 -11.96 17.32 -18.66
CA ALA A 866 -12.62 16.32 -17.83
C ALA A 866 -11.83 15.00 -17.75
N ARG A 867 -11.14 14.59 -18.81
CA ARG A 867 -10.23 13.43 -18.81
C ARG A 867 -9.03 13.62 -17.88
N VAL A 868 -8.44 14.81 -17.86
CA VAL A 868 -7.28 15.12 -17.01
C VAL A 868 -7.68 15.31 -15.54
N GLU A 869 -8.84 15.94 -15.28
CA GLU A 869 -9.42 16.01 -13.93
C GLU A 869 -9.86 14.62 -13.43
N GLY A 870 -10.47 13.81 -14.30
CA GLY A 870 -10.82 12.42 -14.03
C GLY A 870 -9.61 11.50 -13.78
N ALA A 871 -8.42 11.92 -14.18
CA ALA A 871 -7.16 11.26 -13.88
C ALA A 871 -6.54 11.67 -12.53
N GLY A 872 -7.18 12.60 -11.80
CA GLY A 872 -6.70 13.11 -10.51
C GLY A 872 -5.73 14.29 -10.62
N VAL A 873 -5.52 14.88 -11.81
CA VAL A 873 -4.68 16.08 -11.95
C VAL A 873 -5.54 17.33 -11.78
N VAL A 874 -5.14 18.24 -10.89
CA VAL A 874 -5.91 19.44 -10.54
C VAL A 874 -5.35 20.69 -11.22
N PRO A 875 -6.16 21.46 -11.96
CA PRO A 875 -5.73 22.72 -12.56
C PRO A 875 -5.28 23.74 -11.49
N MET A 876 -4.06 24.24 -11.63
CA MET A 876 -3.48 25.23 -10.73
C MET A 876 -3.82 26.66 -11.15
N ARG A 877 -4.06 27.55 -10.18
CA ARG A 877 -4.11 29.00 -10.46
C ARG A 877 -2.67 29.51 -10.69
N PRO A 878 -2.41 30.33 -11.72
CA PRO A 878 -1.09 30.89 -12.02
C PRO A 878 -0.37 31.49 -10.81
N ALA A 879 -1.07 32.35 -10.07
CA ALA A 879 -0.50 33.04 -8.92
C ALA A 879 -0.06 32.08 -7.82
N ASP A 880 -0.83 31.02 -7.53
CA ASP A 880 -0.50 30.02 -6.53
C ASP A 880 0.69 29.16 -6.98
N ALA A 881 0.69 28.73 -8.24
CA ALA A 881 1.77 27.93 -8.82
C ALA A 881 3.10 28.70 -8.82
N LEU A 882 3.09 29.97 -9.22
CA LEU A 882 4.28 30.84 -9.19
C LEU A 882 4.73 31.12 -7.77
N ALA A 883 3.81 31.35 -6.82
CA ALA A 883 4.17 31.56 -5.42
C ALA A 883 4.92 30.35 -4.83
N VAL A 884 4.45 29.14 -5.11
CA VAL A 884 5.10 27.89 -4.67
C VAL A 884 6.42 27.66 -5.39
N ALA A 885 6.49 27.92 -6.70
CA ALA A 885 7.71 27.78 -7.46
C ALA A 885 8.82 28.67 -6.93
N PHE A 886 8.50 29.94 -6.63
CA PHE A 886 9.46 30.94 -6.16
C PHE A 886 9.73 30.91 -4.65
N GLU A 887 9.16 29.95 -3.92
CA GLU A 887 9.37 29.81 -2.49
C GLU A 887 10.75 29.22 -2.16
N GLY A 888 11.55 29.96 -1.37
CA GLY A 888 12.88 29.53 -0.92
C GLY A 888 13.92 29.49 -2.05
N ARG A 889 14.96 28.66 -1.87
CA ARG A 889 16.04 28.53 -2.85
C ARG A 889 15.56 27.74 -4.07
N GLN A 890 15.72 28.32 -5.25
CA GLN A 890 15.35 27.70 -6.52
C GLN A 890 16.20 26.47 -6.81
N ARG A 891 15.53 25.41 -7.26
CA ARG A 891 16.09 24.11 -7.69
C ARG A 891 15.17 23.54 -8.77
N ASP A 892 15.68 22.59 -9.56
CA ASP A 892 14.82 21.85 -10.48
C ASP A 892 13.68 21.19 -9.69
N SER A 893 12.45 21.44 -10.11
CA SER A 893 11.29 20.96 -9.36
C SER A 893 10.05 20.82 -10.24
N ILE A 894 9.14 19.99 -9.76
CA ILE A 894 7.81 19.77 -10.31
C ILE A 894 6.82 20.57 -9.46
N ILE A 895 6.04 21.44 -10.09
CA ILE A 895 4.96 22.18 -9.43
C ILE A 895 3.65 21.59 -9.90
N ALA A 896 2.95 20.90 -9.01
CA ALA A 896 1.71 20.21 -9.35
C ALA A 896 0.68 20.27 -8.23
N ALA A 897 -0.60 20.30 -8.60
CA ALA A 897 -1.72 19.99 -7.74
C ALA A 897 -2.39 18.73 -8.30
N ALA A 898 -2.65 17.75 -7.46
CA ALA A 898 -3.25 16.48 -7.84
C ALA A 898 -3.90 15.82 -6.63
N ASP A 899 -4.95 15.06 -6.90
CA ASP A 899 -5.45 14.01 -6.02
C ASP A 899 -4.48 12.85 -6.18
N TRP A 900 -3.47 12.83 -5.30
CA TRP A 900 -2.40 11.84 -5.38
C TRP A 900 -2.91 10.41 -5.18
N VAL A 901 -4.04 10.21 -4.48
CA VAL A 901 -4.66 8.89 -4.31
C VAL A 901 -5.26 8.44 -5.63
N GLN A 902 -6.06 9.30 -6.26
CA GLN A 902 -6.69 9.01 -7.55
C GLN A 902 -5.66 8.85 -8.66
N LEU A 903 -4.68 9.74 -8.72
CA LEU A 903 -3.58 9.68 -9.70
C LEU A 903 -2.75 8.41 -9.49
N HIS A 904 -2.44 8.04 -8.25
CA HIS A 904 -1.74 6.78 -7.94
C HIS A 904 -2.54 5.57 -8.39
N ALA A 905 -3.84 5.52 -8.13
CA ALA A 905 -4.70 4.42 -8.59
C ALA A 905 -4.66 4.30 -10.12
N LEU A 906 -4.74 5.41 -10.86
CA LEU A 906 -4.68 5.41 -12.31
C LEU A 906 -3.31 4.95 -12.84
N VAL A 907 -2.22 5.57 -12.41
CA VAL A 907 -0.88 5.24 -12.95
C VAL A 907 -0.41 3.85 -12.51
N SER A 908 -0.98 3.29 -11.43
CA SER A 908 -0.74 1.91 -11.03
C SER A 908 -1.25 0.89 -12.05
N VAL A 909 -2.34 1.19 -12.75
CA VAL A 909 -2.87 0.33 -13.85
C VAL A 909 -1.81 0.14 -14.92
N PHE A 910 -1.03 1.18 -15.20
CA PHE A 910 0.03 1.16 -16.22
C PHE A 910 1.42 0.79 -15.66
N GLY A 911 1.49 0.32 -14.40
CA GLY A 911 2.74 -0.12 -13.77
C GLY A 911 3.64 1.00 -13.22
N HIS A 912 3.15 2.24 -13.16
CA HIS A 912 3.87 3.43 -12.67
C HIS A 912 3.52 3.83 -11.23
N GLY A 913 2.74 3.03 -10.49
CA GLY A 913 2.33 3.34 -9.11
C GLY A 913 3.50 3.59 -8.15
N SER A 914 4.57 2.80 -8.28
CA SER A 914 5.79 2.92 -7.47
C SER A 914 6.50 4.27 -7.62
N LEU A 915 6.34 4.94 -8.76
CA LEU A 915 6.94 6.25 -9.03
C LEU A 915 6.37 7.34 -8.12
N ILE A 916 5.06 7.33 -7.84
CA ILE A 916 4.39 8.39 -7.05
C ILE A 916 3.88 7.95 -5.68
N ALA A 917 4.19 6.72 -5.26
CA ALA A 917 3.81 6.18 -3.95
C ALA A 917 4.21 7.09 -2.77
N GLY A 918 5.30 7.85 -2.88
CA GLY A 918 5.74 8.81 -1.85
C GLY A 918 4.91 10.10 -1.74
N LEU A 919 3.97 10.34 -2.67
CA LEU A 919 3.09 11.52 -2.68
C LEU A 919 1.70 11.22 -2.12
N VAL A 920 1.33 9.94 -2.04
CA VAL A 920 0.07 9.49 -1.47
C VAL A 920 0.17 9.57 0.05
N PRO A 921 -0.78 10.24 0.74
CA PRO A 921 -0.80 10.20 2.20
C PRO A 921 -0.92 8.73 2.65
N PRO A 922 -0.26 8.35 3.76
CA PRO A 922 -0.38 7.00 4.28
C PRO A 922 -1.87 6.70 4.47
N SER A 923 -2.37 5.68 3.77
CA SER A 923 -3.79 5.36 3.81
C SER A 923 -4.18 5.11 5.25
N PRO A 924 -5.23 5.77 5.79
CA PRO A 924 -5.89 5.20 6.95
C PRO A 924 -6.34 3.79 6.55
N ALA A 925 -6.24 2.85 7.49
CA ALA A 925 -6.66 1.46 7.29
C ALA A 925 -8.01 1.41 6.56
N PRO A 926 -8.23 0.46 5.62
CA PRO A 926 -9.46 0.41 4.82
C PRO A 926 -10.68 0.45 5.74
N GLN A 927 -11.47 1.51 5.62
CA GLN A 927 -12.75 1.61 6.31
C GLN A 927 -13.71 0.64 5.63
N THR A 928 -14.26 -0.29 6.41
CA THR A 928 -15.42 -1.10 6.02
C THR A 928 -16.54 -0.15 5.54
N PRO A 929 -17.21 -0.38 4.40
CA PRO A 929 -18.33 0.44 3.99
C PRO A 929 -19.37 0.48 5.12
N ALA A 930 -19.67 1.67 5.62
CA ALA A 930 -20.71 1.84 6.63
C ALA A 930 -22.04 1.37 6.03
N ALA A 931 -22.73 0.45 6.71
CA ALA A 931 -24.08 0.04 6.37
C ALA A 931 -24.97 1.28 6.26
N ALA A 932 -25.55 1.51 5.08
CA ALA A 932 -26.51 2.56 4.85
C ALA A 932 -27.71 2.35 5.80
N THR A 933 -28.05 3.41 6.55
CA THR A 933 -29.20 3.42 7.45
C THR A 933 -30.49 3.39 6.62
N PRO A 934 -31.51 2.57 6.96
CA PRO A 934 -32.76 2.57 6.22
C PRO A 934 -33.50 3.89 6.44
N VAL A 935 -33.66 4.68 5.38
CA VAL A 935 -34.54 5.85 5.39
C VAL A 935 -35.98 5.37 5.18
N VAL A 936 -36.85 5.73 6.11
CA VAL A 936 -38.30 5.44 6.07
C VAL A 936 -38.95 6.22 4.92
N PRO A 937 -39.74 5.58 4.02
CA PRO A 937 -40.37 6.29 2.92
C PRO A 937 -41.62 7.04 3.39
N THR A 938 -41.62 8.37 3.24
CA THR A 938 -42.84 9.19 3.26
C THR A 938 -43.44 9.26 1.85
N GLY A 939 -44.75 9.01 1.74
CA GLY A 939 -45.49 8.69 0.52
C GLY A 939 -45.63 9.78 -0.56
N PRO A 940 -46.38 9.48 -1.64
CA PRO A 940 -46.20 10.09 -2.95
C PRO A 940 -47.07 11.32 -3.16
N THR A 941 -46.54 12.32 -3.87
CA THR A 941 -47.34 13.27 -4.64
C THR A 941 -46.75 13.39 -6.05
N THR A 942 -47.41 12.73 -7.00
CA THR A 942 -47.16 12.86 -8.44
C THR A 942 -47.73 14.19 -8.95
N PRO A 943 -47.17 14.73 -10.03
CA PRO A 943 -48.00 14.96 -11.20
C PRO A 943 -47.52 14.14 -12.40
N VAL A 944 -48.50 13.61 -13.12
CA VAL A 944 -48.38 12.75 -14.29
C VAL A 944 -47.92 13.54 -15.51
N ILE A 945 -46.87 13.04 -16.18
CA ILE A 945 -46.73 13.12 -17.64
C ILE A 945 -46.56 11.69 -18.13
N ALA A 946 -47.40 11.27 -19.06
CA ALA A 946 -47.36 9.94 -19.64
C ALA A 946 -46.10 9.79 -20.52
N SER A 947 -45.20 8.90 -20.13
CA SER A 947 -44.08 8.46 -20.95
C SER A 947 -43.96 6.94 -20.84
N ARG A 948 -43.86 6.31 -22.00
CA ARG A 948 -43.67 4.88 -22.26
C ARG A 948 -42.68 4.25 -21.26
N GLU A 949 -43.10 3.25 -20.48
CA GLU A 949 -42.20 2.51 -19.59
C GLU A 949 -41.17 1.77 -20.46
N LEU A 950 -39.92 2.22 -20.42
CA LEU A 950 -38.78 1.54 -21.04
C LEU A 950 -38.34 0.38 -20.14
N THR A 951 -38.00 -0.76 -20.74
CA THR A 951 -37.41 -1.91 -20.05
C THR A 951 -36.02 -1.56 -19.52
N PHE A 952 -35.55 -2.26 -18.47
CA PHE A 952 -34.23 -2.03 -17.88
C PHE A 952 -33.11 -2.04 -18.93
N SER A 953 -33.15 -2.98 -19.87
CA SER A 953 -32.13 -3.02 -20.91
C SER A 953 -32.22 -1.86 -21.91
N GLU A 954 -33.41 -1.30 -22.16
CA GLU A 954 -33.56 -0.08 -22.97
C GLU A 954 -33.01 1.15 -22.24
N LEU A 955 -33.09 1.20 -20.91
CA LEU A 955 -32.47 2.25 -20.09
C LEU A 955 -30.94 2.15 -20.11
N VAL A 956 -30.40 0.93 -19.98
CA VAL A 956 -28.95 0.69 -20.06
C VAL A 956 -28.41 1.05 -21.46
N VAL A 957 -29.16 0.73 -22.53
CA VAL A 957 -28.83 1.15 -23.91
C VAL A 957 -28.87 2.68 -24.06
N ALA A 958 -29.83 3.36 -23.42
CA ALA A 958 -29.90 4.82 -23.45
C ALA A 958 -28.69 5.47 -22.77
N GLU A 959 -28.26 4.94 -21.63
CA GLU A 959 -27.06 5.42 -20.93
C GLU A 959 -25.77 5.13 -21.71
N LEU A 960 -25.68 3.96 -22.36
CA LEU A 960 -24.56 3.62 -23.24
C LEU A 960 -24.50 4.56 -24.44
N ASN A 961 -25.63 4.83 -25.10
CA ASN A 961 -25.72 5.76 -26.23
C ASN A 961 -25.26 7.16 -25.84
N GLN A 962 -25.58 7.64 -24.63
CA GLN A 962 -25.11 8.93 -24.14
C GLN A 962 -23.60 8.97 -23.85
N VAL A 963 -23.03 7.88 -23.35
CA VAL A 963 -21.57 7.77 -23.14
C VAL A 963 -20.80 7.66 -24.45
N MET A 964 -21.39 6.96 -25.42
CA MET A 964 -20.81 6.77 -26.74
C MET A 964 -21.09 7.95 -27.69
N GLY A 965 -21.96 8.89 -27.30
CA GLY A 965 -22.37 10.02 -28.13
C GLY A 965 -23.18 9.60 -29.38
N ILE A 966 -23.84 8.45 -29.35
CA ILE A 966 -24.61 7.91 -30.48
C ILE A 966 -26.06 8.44 -30.39
N GLU A 967 -26.43 9.37 -31.28
CA GLU A 967 -27.79 9.91 -31.35
C GLU A 967 -28.72 8.99 -32.17
N GLY A 968 -29.57 8.22 -31.49
CA GLY A 968 -30.76 7.59 -32.08
C GLY A 968 -30.54 6.35 -32.97
N GLY A 969 -29.36 5.71 -32.92
CA GLY A 969 -29.08 4.44 -33.61
C GLY A 969 -29.42 3.21 -32.75
N ASP A 970 -29.90 2.15 -33.39
CA ASP A 970 -30.10 0.82 -32.77
C ASP A 970 -28.72 0.14 -32.69
N ILE A 971 -28.18 -0.05 -31.47
CA ILE A 971 -26.88 -0.71 -31.25
C ILE A 971 -27.08 -2.23 -31.34
N ASP A 972 -26.20 -2.93 -32.07
CA ASP A 972 -26.19 -4.39 -32.04
C ASP A 972 -25.70 -4.89 -30.67
N ARG A 973 -26.66 -5.34 -29.87
CA ARG A 973 -26.47 -5.72 -28.46
C ARG A 973 -25.71 -7.02 -28.27
N SER A 974 -25.53 -7.78 -29.35
CA SER A 974 -24.80 -9.04 -29.38
C SER A 974 -23.31 -8.87 -29.67
N MET A 975 -22.88 -7.68 -30.07
CA MET A 975 -21.46 -7.39 -30.29
C MET A 975 -20.74 -7.01 -28.99
N PRO A 976 -19.46 -7.41 -28.83
CA PRO A 976 -18.60 -6.93 -27.76
C PRO A 976 -18.60 -5.40 -27.67
N LEU A 977 -18.78 -4.86 -26.48
CA LEU A 977 -18.87 -3.41 -26.29
C LEU A 977 -17.59 -2.67 -26.71
N VAL A 978 -16.43 -3.32 -26.55
CA VAL A 978 -15.14 -2.85 -27.06
C VAL A 978 -15.09 -2.80 -28.60
N ALA A 979 -15.78 -3.71 -29.29
CA ALA A 979 -15.87 -3.71 -30.75
C ALA A 979 -16.83 -2.64 -31.28
N LEU A 980 -17.72 -2.12 -30.42
CA LEU A 980 -18.56 -0.95 -30.67
C LEU A 980 -17.83 0.37 -30.38
N GLY A 981 -16.55 0.32 -29.96
CA GLY A 981 -15.70 1.48 -29.71
C GLY A 981 -15.73 1.99 -28.27
N LEU A 982 -16.30 1.23 -27.32
CA LEU A 982 -16.31 1.58 -25.90
C LEU A 982 -14.90 1.42 -25.30
N ASP A 983 -14.23 2.53 -25.02
CA ASP A 983 -12.91 2.51 -24.38
C ASP A 983 -12.99 2.43 -22.84
N SER A 984 -11.84 2.25 -22.16
CA SER A 984 -11.81 2.07 -20.70
C SER A 984 -12.30 3.27 -19.91
N LEU A 985 -12.20 4.47 -20.47
CA LEU A 985 -12.66 5.69 -19.80
C LEU A 985 -14.18 5.82 -19.98
N GLN A 986 -14.68 5.52 -21.16
CA GLN A 986 -16.11 5.40 -21.44
C GLN A 986 -16.76 4.27 -20.63
N ALA A 987 -16.09 3.14 -20.42
CA ALA A 987 -16.60 2.06 -19.56
C ALA A 987 -16.79 2.53 -18.10
N LEU A 988 -15.86 3.34 -17.58
CA LEU A 988 -15.94 3.92 -16.25
C LEU A 988 -17.02 5.00 -16.13
N ASP A 989 -17.16 5.86 -17.15
CA ASP A 989 -18.26 6.82 -17.22
C ASP A 989 -19.60 6.11 -17.34
N PHE A 990 -19.67 5.04 -18.12
CA PHE A 990 -20.85 4.19 -18.23
C PHE A 990 -21.22 3.55 -16.90
N ARG A 991 -20.25 3.02 -16.14
CA ARG A 991 -20.49 2.53 -14.77
C ARG A 991 -21.00 3.61 -13.85
N LYS A 992 -20.37 4.80 -13.88
CA LYS A 992 -20.76 5.92 -13.02
C LYS A 992 -22.20 6.35 -13.30
N ARG A 993 -22.59 6.41 -14.57
CA ARG A 993 -23.94 6.81 -15.00
C ARG A 993 -24.98 5.74 -14.72
N VAL A 994 -24.68 4.47 -14.99
CA VAL A 994 -25.54 3.34 -14.62
C VAL A 994 -25.74 3.24 -13.11
N LYS A 995 -24.69 3.50 -12.31
CA LYS A 995 -24.79 3.54 -10.85
C LYS A 995 -25.59 4.73 -10.34
N ALA A 996 -25.48 5.90 -10.98
CA ALA A 996 -26.19 7.10 -10.57
C ALA A 996 -27.67 7.07 -10.96
N GLU A 997 -27.99 6.64 -12.18
CA GLU A 997 -29.35 6.71 -12.75
C GLU A 997 -30.16 5.43 -12.51
N LEU A 998 -29.50 4.27 -12.43
CA LEU A 998 -30.17 2.96 -12.32
C LEU A 998 -29.90 2.24 -10.98
N ASP A 999 -29.05 2.81 -10.10
CA ASP A 999 -28.63 2.22 -8.82
C ASP A 999 -28.11 0.77 -8.94
N ARG A 1000 -27.47 0.47 -10.06
CA ARG A 1000 -26.83 -0.83 -10.33
C ARG A 1000 -25.34 -0.64 -10.55
N ASP A 1001 -24.54 -1.59 -10.06
CA ASP A 1001 -23.11 -1.57 -10.33
C ASP A 1001 -22.83 -2.27 -11.65
N LEU A 1002 -21.85 -1.76 -12.40
CA LEU A 1002 -21.53 -2.24 -13.74
C LEU A 1002 -20.20 -3.03 -13.68
N PRO A 1003 -20.15 -4.27 -14.17
CA PRO A 1003 -18.94 -5.10 -14.12
C PRO A 1003 -17.93 -4.65 -15.19
N ILE A 1004 -17.11 -3.64 -14.85
CA ILE A 1004 -16.09 -3.06 -15.75
C ILE A 1004 -15.16 -4.11 -16.34
N GLU A 1005 -14.73 -5.06 -15.53
CA GLU A 1005 -13.80 -6.11 -15.95
C GLU A 1005 -14.40 -6.99 -17.05
N ALA A 1006 -15.71 -7.28 -17.00
CA ALA A 1006 -16.38 -8.03 -18.06
C ALA A 1006 -16.51 -7.23 -19.35
N ILE A 1007 -16.81 -5.93 -19.25
CA ILE A 1007 -16.89 -5.02 -20.40
C ILE A 1007 -15.53 -4.92 -21.11
N LEU A 1008 -14.47 -4.71 -20.34
CA LEU A 1008 -13.10 -4.63 -20.86
C LEU A 1008 -12.57 -5.98 -21.33
N GLY A 1009 -13.08 -7.07 -20.77
CA GLY A 1009 -12.84 -8.44 -21.21
C GLY A 1009 -13.59 -8.85 -22.49
N GLY A 1010 -14.35 -7.93 -23.11
CA GLY A 1010 -15.01 -8.17 -24.39
C GLY A 1010 -16.47 -8.63 -24.32
N ALA A 1011 -17.13 -8.47 -23.17
CA ALA A 1011 -18.55 -8.79 -23.05
C ALA A 1011 -19.43 -7.90 -23.93
N SER A 1012 -20.48 -8.50 -24.49
CA SER A 1012 -21.54 -7.82 -25.22
C SER A 1012 -22.51 -7.11 -24.27
N LEU A 1013 -23.33 -6.21 -24.81
CA LEU A 1013 -24.29 -5.46 -23.98
C LEU A 1013 -25.34 -6.38 -23.33
N ASP A 1014 -25.79 -7.42 -24.04
CA ASP A 1014 -26.75 -8.38 -23.48
C ASP A 1014 -26.15 -9.22 -22.35
N GLU A 1015 -24.87 -9.59 -22.44
CA GLU A 1015 -24.16 -10.30 -21.37
C GLU A 1015 -23.97 -9.41 -20.13
N VAL A 1016 -23.65 -8.14 -20.33
CA VAL A 1016 -23.49 -7.17 -19.23
C VAL A 1016 -24.83 -6.93 -18.53
N VAL A 1017 -25.92 -6.78 -19.28
CA VAL A 1017 -27.28 -6.64 -18.69
C VAL A 1017 -27.68 -7.90 -17.93
N ALA A 1018 -27.37 -9.10 -18.44
CA ALA A 1018 -27.64 -10.35 -17.75
C ALA A 1018 -26.85 -10.48 -16.43
N LEU A 1019 -25.57 -10.12 -16.43
CA LEU A 1019 -24.72 -10.11 -15.23
C LEU A 1019 -25.25 -9.13 -14.17
N MET A 1020 -25.76 -7.97 -14.59
CA MET A 1020 -26.38 -7.01 -13.69
C MET A 1020 -27.69 -7.52 -13.10
N ASP A 1021 -28.50 -8.25 -13.88
CA ASP A 1021 -29.74 -8.87 -13.39
C ASP A 1021 -29.47 -10.04 -12.42
N GLU A 1022 -28.41 -10.82 -12.63
CA GLU A 1022 -27.98 -11.87 -11.71
C GLU A 1022 -27.46 -11.31 -10.38
N GLN A 1023 -26.65 -10.26 -10.42
CA GLN A 1023 -26.20 -9.52 -9.22
C GLN A 1023 -27.36 -8.87 -8.47
N SER A 1024 -28.46 -8.59 -9.16
CA SER A 1024 -29.68 -8.03 -8.58
C SER A 1024 -30.53 -9.08 -7.87
N ARG A 1025 -30.56 -10.32 -8.37
CA ARG A 1025 -31.27 -11.45 -7.75
C ARG A 1025 -30.52 -12.03 -6.56
N SER A 1026 -29.19 -12.01 -6.56
CA SER A 1026 -28.39 -12.45 -5.42
C SER A 1026 -28.45 -11.52 -4.20
N ARG A 1027 -28.93 -10.27 -4.37
CA ARG A 1027 -29.14 -9.30 -3.28
C ARG A 1027 -30.54 -9.35 -2.65
N VAL A 1028 -31.48 -10.12 -3.20
CA VAL A 1028 -32.85 -10.26 -2.70
C VAL A 1028 -33.13 -11.68 -2.14
N GLY A 1029 -32.15 -12.58 -2.23
CA GLY A 1029 -32.19 -13.94 -1.68
C GLY A 1029 -31.79 -14.03 -0.23
#